data_AF-A0AAD6NJW2-F1
#
_entry.id   AF-A0AAD6NJW2-F1
#
_cell.length_a   1.000
_cell.length_b   1.000
_cell.length_c   1.000
_cell.angle_alpha   90.00
_cell.angle_beta   90.00
_cell.angle_gamma   90.00
#
_symmetry.space_group_name_H-M   'P 1'
#
loop_
_entity.id
_entity.type
_entity.pdbx_description
1 polymer ?
#
loop_
_entity_poly.entity_id
_entity_poly.type
_entity_poly.pdbx_seq_one_letter_code
_entity_poly.pdbx_strand_id
1 'polypeptide(L)'
;MLWLASDARPSLLGSAALIAFLHPLATAALAELPDPPCSATSNRTHTFVNLGSLIRRKGVDQDYTTRHDNVSFSLNICAPALSADDLHFPSSQDAQNVSAYYRRGDKAYSLGRTSSKPKFVGKKLVLDYAGGSLCPKLDSDGLPIEGEDNEAGYRRGLTLSFVCDRDLISPPTISFISQKYNCSYWFEIRTASACATVKAQSLGPVAIFSIMNGAYAADGYSRVRDLPGVLVTTYGVGELSAMNGVAGAYAEHAGFIHIVGNTARALQENKIMIHHTLEANPDHGVYRGMSEPIRAASAFLNDEATMASEIDRVLITAVKTRLPVYLFIPTDVVDTPLNATRLEQPLDLNLSSKPDVEELIVKKILDAIEKAEKPCILGDVLAKRHAVTSETRRLIQLAGYPAFSTILGKGVVDETSPEFGGLYNGSRFDADVHSPPFHIILVSFPGIKDAVESHADLVLNIGLHLTSSNTGAFTRQIADNKLLALHPHYCSIFGERYEGIHFVPVLQKLVAEFEKNKDKYRKRNTVTRFEIPTIDKSTSGPLRQSYIWQRIGRFTKADDIVFVEVGTAQFGMPDASLASNVQYETQIYWSSIGYTVGGTLGALVAAREKGNKGRVILVVGDGSLQMTVQEISTYIRNGFTPTIFLINNDGYTIEREIHGPEQQYNDICTSWDHMKMLEFFGGRQKGFQSRSVQARTIEELEAIMTDSEFIKSDRIQVCEIFVPRLDVPWVLRNQVDAHKARVKAAAEVQKKTWEGMVLAGAFT
;
A
#
# COMPACT_ATOMS: atom_id res chain seq x y z
N MET A 1 -36.58 -18.36 -26.00
CA MET A 1 -36.66 -19.69 -26.64
C MET A 1 -35.87 -19.64 -27.94
N LEU A 2 -35.23 -20.76 -28.33
CA LEU A 2 -35.06 -21.25 -29.72
C LEU A 2 -35.14 -20.23 -30.89
N TRP A 3 -34.05 -19.98 -31.64
CA TRP A 3 -33.75 -20.69 -32.91
C TRP A 3 -32.35 -20.36 -33.50
N LEU A 4 -32.11 -20.76 -34.76
CA LEU A 4 -30.81 -20.99 -35.43
C LEU A 4 -30.25 -19.83 -36.28
N ALA A 5 -28.90 -19.80 -36.36
CA ALA A 5 -28.00 -19.53 -37.50
C ALA A 5 -28.34 -18.53 -38.63
N SER A 6 -27.34 -17.69 -39.02
CA SER A 6 -26.73 -17.64 -40.37
C SER A 6 -25.71 -16.49 -40.53
N ASP A 7 -24.79 -16.61 -41.50
CA ASP A 7 -23.77 -15.60 -41.84
C ASP A 7 -24.29 -14.51 -42.79
N ALA A 8 -23.91 -13.24 -42.55
CA ALA A 8 -23.65 -12.25 -43.61
C ALA A 8 -22.93 -10.98 -43.09
N ARG A 9 -21.93 -10.50 -43.86
CA ARG A 9 -21.52 -9.08 -43.95
C ARG A 9 -21.50 -8.71 -45.45
N PRO A 10 -21.97 -7.52 -45.83
CA PRO A 10 -21.08 -6.36 -46.03
C PRO A 10 -21.69 -5.06 -45.42
N SER A 11 -20.97 -4.06 -44.87
CA SER A 11 -20.03 -3.09 -45.48
C SER A 11 -20.62 -2.36 -46.70
N LEU A 12 -20.69 -1.02 -46.78
CA LEU A 12 -19.60 -0.03 -46.66
C LEU A 12 -20.14 1.39 -46.40
N LEU A 13 -19.29 2.25 -45.79
CA LEU A 13 -19.10 3.72 -45.99
C LEU A 13 -20.31 4.69 -46.08
N GLY A 14 -20.30 5.86 -45.45
CA GLY A 14 -19.30 6.46 -44.55
C GLY A 14 -19.32 8.00 -44.51
N SER A 15 -18.45 8.58 -43.66
CA SER A 15 -18.02 10.00 -43.63
C SER A 15 -19.04 11.08 -43.19
N ALA A 16 -18.66 12.12 -42.42
CA ALA A 16 -17.45 12.37 -41.61
C ALA A 16 -17.64 13.59 -40.67
N ALA A 17 -16.85 13.64 -39.57
CA ALA A 17 -16.51 14.85 -38.77
C ALA A 17 -17.67 15.57 -38.01
N LEU A 18 -17.51 16.39 -36.96
CA LEU A 18 -16.44 16.79 -36.00
C LEU A 18 -17.22 17.49 -34.81
N ILE A 19 -16.83 17.62 -33.53
CA ILE A 19 -15.59 17.43 -32.73
C ILE A 19 -15.98 16.71 -31.41
N ALA A 20 -15.09 15.91 -30.80
CA ALA A 20 -15.14 15.61 -29.36
C ALA A 20 -13.73 15.35 -28.79
N PHE A 21 -13.30 16.14 -27.79
CA PHE A 21 -12.03 15.92 -27.08
C PHE A 21 -12.22 14.97 -25.89
N LEU A 22 -12.04 13.67 -26.14
CA LEU A 22 -11.70 12.68 -25.11
C LEU A 22 -10.26 12.20 -25.37
N HIS A 23 -9.48 12.01 -24.32
CA HIS A 23 -8.16 11.38 -24.39
C HIS A 23 -8.24 9.94 -23.88
N PRO A 24 -8.35 8.93 -24.76
CA PRO A 24 -8.07 7.55 -24.38
C PRO A 24 -6.55 7.39 -24.24
N LEU A 25 -6.09 6.86 -23.09
CA LEU A 25 -4.70 6.44 -22.95
C LEU A 25 -4.47 5.13 -23.70
N ALA A 26 -4.19 5.28 -25.00
CA ALA A 26 -3.48 4.36 -25.88
C ALA A 26 -3.75 2.85 -25.67
N THR A 27 -4.72 2.32 -26.41
CA THR A 27 -4.62 0.96 -26.98
C THR A 27 -3.51 0.92 -28.03
N ALA A 28 -2.27 1.09 -27.60
CA ALA A 28 -1.10 0.85 -28.43
C ALA A 28 -1.02 -0.65 -28.71
N ALA A 29 -1.27 -1.04 -29.96
CA ALA A 29 -0.90 -2.36 -30.44
C ALA A 29 0.61 -2.55 -30.18
N LEU A 30 1.01 -3.72 -29.66
CA LEU A 30 2.39 -4.04 -29.33
C LEU A 30 3.23 -4.23 -30.60
N ALA A 31 3.59 -3.12 -31.24
CA ALA A 31 4.85 -3.03 -31.95
C ALA A 31 5.96 -3.34 -30.94
N GLU A 32 6.76 -4.38 -31.20
CA GLU A 32 7.78 -4.82 -30.26
C GLU A 32 8.79 -3.70 -30.00
N LEU A 33 8.67 -3.05 -28.83
CA LEU A 33 9.67 -2.10 -28.37
C LEU A 33 11.03 -2.81 -28.33
N PRO A 34 12.11 -2.18 -28.84
CA PRO A 34 13.43 -2.79 -28.81
C PRO A 34 13.83 -3.10 -27.37
N ASP A 35 14.50 -4.24 -27.16
CA ASP A 35 14.93 -4.67 -25.83
C ASP A 35 15.80 -3.57 -25.17
N PRO A 36 15.53 -3.19 -23.90
CA PRO A 36 16.33 -2.17 -23.22
C PRO A 36 17.79 -2.61 -23.06
N PRO A 37 18.74 -1.66 -22.87
CA PRO A 37 20.15 -1.97 -22.69
C PRO A 37 20.39 -3.02 -21.60
N CYS A 38 21.31 -3.95 -21.86
CA CYS A 38 21.60 -5.10 -20.99
C CYS A 38 20.48 -6.15 -20.86
N SER A 39 19.55 -6.22 -21.81
CA SER A 39 18.52 -7.26 -21.86
C SER A 39 18.40 -7.89 -23.26
N ALA A 40 17.72 -9.04 -23.35
CA ALA A 40 17.43 -9.72 -24.60
C ALA A 40 16.16 -10.58 -24.52
N THR A 41 15.42 -10.64 -25.62
CA THR A 41 14.30 -11.57 -25.85
C THR A 41 14.77 -12.75 -26.74
N SER A 42 14.30 -13.95 -26.43
CA SER A 42 14.53 -15.15 -27.26
C SER A 42 13.48 -15.27 -28.37
N ASN A 43 13.88 -15.08 -29.64
CA ASN A 43 13.00 -15.22 -30.81
C ASN A 43 12.41 -16.64 -31.01
N ARG A 44 12.78 -17.64 -30.19
CA ARG A 44 12.25 -19.01 -30.24
C ARG A 44 11.33 -19.38 -29.08
N THR A 45 11.48 -18.72 -27.93
CA THR A 45 10.75 -19.05 -26.69
C THR A 45 10.06 -17.84 -26.06
N HIS A 46 10.17 -16.65 -26.68
CA HIS A 46 9.73 -15.34 -26.19
C HIS A 46 10.21 -14.99 -24.77
N THR A 47 11.21 -15.72 -24.27
CA THR A 47 11.81 -15.53 -22.95
C THR A 47 12.64 -14.25 -22.94
N PHE A 48 12.25 -13.29 -22.10
CA PHE A 48 13.02 -12.07 -21.85
C PHE A 48 13.93 -12.26 -20.63
N VAL A 49 15.15 -11.71 -20.69
CA VAL A 49 16.14 -11.74 -19.60
C VAL A 49 16.80 -10.38 -19.46
N ASN A 50 16.86 -9.85 -18.24
CA ASN A 50 17.43 -8.54 -17.93
C ASN A 50 18.65 -8.67 -17.01
N LEU A 51 19.84 -8.45 -17.58
CA LEU A 51 21.12 -8.50 -16.87
C LEU A 51 21.50 -7.15 -16.21
N GLY A 52 20.64 -6.12 -16.28
CA GLY A 52 20.95 -4.75 -15.84
C GLY A 52 21.32 -4.62 -14.35
N SER A 53 20.88 -5.54 -13.49
CA SER A 53 21.29 -5.62 -12.07
C SER A 53 22.74 -6.07 -11.86
N LEU A 54 23.42 -6.53 -12.91
CA LEU A 54 24.84 -6.89 -12.91
C LEU A 54 25.77 -5.72 -13.28
N ILE A 55 25.21 -4.55 -13.63
CA ILE A 55 26.00 -3.35 -13.97
C ILE A 55 26.62 -2.76 -12.70
N ARG A 56 27.95 -2.83 -12.59
CA ARG A 56 28.72 -2.20 -11.49
C ARG A 56 28.96 -0.72 -11.76
N ARG A 57 28.94 0.12 -10.71
CA ARG A 57 29.06 1.59 -10.79
C ARG A 57 30.28 2.13 -10.03
N LYS A 58 31.04 3.02 -10.66
CA LYS A 58 32.27 3.61 -10.12
C LYS A 58 31.97 4.39 -8.82
N GLY A 59 32.75 4.13 -7.76
CA GLY A 59 32.56 4.74 -6.45
C GLY A 59 31.51 4.07 -5.54
N VAL A 60 30.84 3.01 -6.01
CA VAL A 60 29.91 2.19 -5.21
C VAL A 60 30.34 0.72 -5.22
N ASP A 61 30.70 0.21 -6.39
CA ASP A 61 31.06 -1.18 -6.64
C ASP A 61 32.57 -1.35 -6.94
N GLN A 62 33.00 -2.62 -7.05
CA GLN A 62 34.26 -3.03 -7.68
C GLN A 62 33.97 -3.88 -8.93
N ASP A 63 34.96 -4.02 -9.81
CA ASP A 63 34.90 -4.94 -10.95
C ASP A 63 34.74 -6.40 -10.49
N TYR A 64 34.05 -7.23 -11.27
CA TYR A 64 34.04 -8.67 -11.01
C TYR A 64 35.42 -9.26 -11.35
N THR A 65 35.99 -10.05 -10.44
CA THR A 65 37.31 -10.67 -10.60
C THR A 65 37.25 -12.18 -10.61
N THR A 66 38.04 -12.82 -11.46
CA THR A 66 38.30 -14.27 -11.45
C THR A 66 39.75 -14.55 -11.82
N ARG A 67 40.23 -15.80 -11.68
CA ARG A 67 41.65 -16.16 -11.83
C ARG A 67 41.81 -17.51 -12.52
N HIS A 68 42.74 -17.58 -13.47
CA HIS A 68 43.15 -18.80 -14.17
C HIS A 68 44.63 -18.67 -14.56
N ASP A 69 45.40 -19.76 -14.46
CA ASP A 69 46.84 -19.85 -14.80
C ASP A 69 47.69 -18.65 -14.31
N ASN A 70 47.51 -18.33 -13.03
CA ASN A 70 48.10 -17.18 -12.31
C ASN A 70 47.77 -15.77 -12.84
N VAL A 71 47.00 -15.65 -13.92
CA VAL A 71 46.44 -14.39 -14.41
C VAL A 71 45.11 -14.09 -13.70
N SER A 72 44.94 -12.86 -13.23
CA SER A 72 43.64 -12.37 -12.75
C SER A 72 42.98 -11.51 -13.82
N PHE A 73 41.69 -11.80 -14.05
CA PHE A 73 40.83 -11.15 -15.01
C PHE A 73 39.84 -10.26 -14.26
N SER A 74 39.64 -9.03 -14.74
CA SER A 74 38.69 -8.06 -14.20
C SER A 74 37.70 -7.67 -15.29
N LEU A 75 36.40 -7.68 -14.98
CA LEU A 75 35.34 -7.36 -15.93
C LEU A 75 34.12 -6.70 -15.27
N ASN A 76 33.40 -5.90 -16.06
CA ASN A 76 32.07 -5.39 -15.74
C ASN A 76 31.08 -5.85 -16.83
N ILE A 77 29.79 -5.92 -16.49
CA ILE A 77 28.75 -6.50 -17.33
C ILE A 77 27.91 -5.34 -17.91
N CYS A 78 27.79 -5.30 -19.23
CA CYS A 78 27.13 -4.24 -20.02
C CYS A 78 27.68 -2.81 -19.89
N ALA A 79 28.70 -2.58 -19.07
CA ALA A 79 29.31 -1.27 -18.80
C ALA A 79 30.84 -1.37 -18.76
N PRO A 80 31.59 -0.25 -18.86
CA PRO A 80 33.06 -0.25 -18.75
C PRO A 80 33.54 -0.77 -17.39
N ALA A 81 34.75 -1.33 -17.35
CA ALA A 81 35.38 -1.77 -16.12
C ALA A 81 35.84 -0.55 -15.30
N LEU A 82 35.50 -0.55 -14.01
CA LEU A 82 35.58 0.60 -13.11
C LEU A 82 37.03 1.04 -12.86
N SER A 83 37.95 0.09 -12.88
CA SER A 83 39.39 0.27 -12.64
C SER A 83 40.21 0.33 -13.94
N ALA A 84 39.55 0.50 -15.10
CA ALA A 84 40.23 0.54 -16.39
C ALA A 84 40.97 1.86 -16.63
N ASP A 85 40.43 2.99 -16.16
CA ASP A 85 40.99 4.33 -16.41
C ASP A 85 42.43 4.50 -15.88
N ASP A 86 42.79 3.75 -14.85
CA ASP A 86 44.11 3.78 -14.19
C ASP A 86 45.14 2.83 -14.85
N LEU A 87 44.92 2.42 -16.12
CA LEU A 87 45.73 1.42 -16.82
C LEU A 87 46.36 1.91 -18.12
N HIS A 88 47.64 1.60 -18.27
CA HIS A 88 48.34 1.72 -19.55
C HIS A 88 48.12 0.46 -20.40
N PHE A 89 47.31 0.59 -21.45
CA PHE A 89 47.09 -0.45 -22.47
C PHE A 89 48.09 -0.26 -23.64
N PRO A 90 48.80 -1.30 -24.12
CA PRO A 90 49.80 -1.18 -25.19
C PRO A 90 49.29 -0.71 -26.56
N SER A 91 47.97 -0.63 -26.76
CA SER A 91 47.33 -0.19 -27.99
C SER A 91 46.44 1.02 -27.72
N SER A 92 46.35 1.96 -28.65
CA SER A 92 45.58 3.21 -28.57
C SER A 92 44.06 2.99 -28.42
N GLN A 93 43.63 2.60 -27.24
CA GLN A 93 42.23 2.35 -26.86
C GLN A 93 41.89 3.18 -25.64
N ASP A 94 40.79 3.92 -25.70
CA ASP A 94 40.29 4.67 -24.55
C ASP A 94 39.90 3.69 -23.44
N ALA A 95 40.56 3.80 -22.29
CA ALA A 95 40.31 2.96 -21.13
C ALA A 95 38.83 2.96 -20.71
N GLN A 96 38.17 4.11 -20.83
CA GLN A 96 36.73 4.35 -20.61
C GLN A 96 35.79 3.43 -21.42
N ASN A 97 36.29 2.73 -22.44
CA ASN A 97 35.52 1.83 -23.31
C ASN A 97 35.86 0.34 -23.11
N VAL A 98 36.74 -0.02 -22.17
CA VAL A 98 37.16 -1.42 -21.92
C VAL A 98 36.24 -2.06 -20.87
N SER A 99 35.51 -3.12 -21.21
CA SER A 99 34.65 -3.83 -20.24
C SER A 99 35.31 -5.04 -19.58
N ALA A 100 36.44 -5.51 -20.10
CA ALA A 100 37.19 -6.61 -19.50
C ALA A 100 38.69 -6.53 -19.86
N TYR A 101 39.54 -6.87 -18.90
CA TYR A 101 40.99 -6.88 -19.08
C TYR A 101 41.67 -7.90 -18.15
N TYR A 102 42.98 -8.12 -18.37
CA TYR A 102 43.87 -8.75 -17.40
C TYR A 102 45.22 -8.01 -17.32
N ARG A 103 46.00 -8.27 -16.26
CA ARG A 103 47.38 -7.79 -16.10
C ARG A 103 48.37 -8.95 -16.25
N ARG A 104 49.51 -8.72 -16.90
CA ARG A 104 50.68 -9.63 -16.96
C ARG A 104 51.95 -8.77 -16.92
N GLY A 105 52.69 -8.82 -15.81
CA GLY A 105 53.66 -7.78 -15.47
C GLY A 105 52.98 -6.40 -15.37
N ASP A 106 53.72 -5.35 -15.71
CA ASP A 106 53.23 -3.96 -15.66
C ASP A 106 52.27 -3.58 -16.81
N LYS A 107 51.92 -4.53 -17.69
CA LYS A 107 51.05 -4.30 -18.86
C LYS A 107 49.64 -4.82 -18.62
N ALA A 108 48.65 -4.01 -18.98
CA ALA A 108 47.25 -4.41 -19.05
C ALA A 108 46.84 -4.77 -20.49
N TYR A 109 46.07 -5.84 -20.66
CA TYR A 109 45.59 -6.32 -21.95
C TYR A 109 44.06 -6.28 -21.98
N SER A 110 43.50 -5.48 -22.87
CA SER A 110 42.06 -5.37 -23.09
C SER A 110 41.54 -6.62 -23.79
N LEU A 111 40.46 -7.21 -23.27
CA LEU A 111 39.76 -8.35 -23.85
C LEU A 111 38.60 -7.95 -24.76
N GLY A 112 38.19 -6.68 -24.76
CA GLY A 112 37.15 -6.17 -25.65
C GLY A 112 36.48 -4.90 -25.15
N ARG A 113 35.83 -4.20 -26.09
CA ARG A 113 35.07 -2.98 -25.83
C ARG A 113 33.69 -3.28 -25.26
N THR A 114 33.13 -2.31 -24.53
CA THR A 114 31.79 -2.37 -23.95
C THR A 114 30.70 -2.71 -24.97
N SER A 115 29.90 -3.72 -24.64
CA SER A 115 28.65 -4.06 -25.33
C SER A 115 27.53 -4.15 -24.31
N SER A 116 26.41 -3.45 -24.56
CA SER A 116 25.19 -3.54 -23.76
C SER A 116 24.12 -4.41 -24.42
N LYS A 117 24.51 -5.30 -25.35
CA LYS A 117 23.61 -6.09 -26.21
C LYS A 117 23.88 -7.58 -26.06
N PRO A 118 23.35 -8.24 -25.01
CA PRO A 118 23.34 -9.69 -24.94
C PRO A 118 22.40 -10.26 -26.03
N LYS A 119 22.54 -11.55 -26.35
CA LYS A 119 21.76 -12.23 -27.40
C LYS A 119 21.60 -13.72 -27.08
N PHE A 120 20.54 -14.33 -27.58
CA PHE A 120 20.39 -15.79 -27.51
C PHE A 120 21.11 -16.49 -28.66
N VAL A 121 21.96 -17.48 -28.32
CA VAL A 121 22.56 -18.44 -29.25
C VAL A 121 22.01 -19.83 -28.89
N GLY A 122 21.03 -20.30 -29.67
CA GLY A 122 20.29 -21.52 -29.37
C GLY A 122 19.46 -21.35 -28.09
N LYS A 123 19.86 -22.03 -27.01
CA LYS A 123 19.26 -21.90 -25.66
C LYS A 123 20.14 -21.14 -24.65
N LYS A 124 21.36 -20.73 -25.01
CA LYS A 124 22.27 -19.99 -24.12
C LYS A 124 22.17 -18.49 -24.39
N LEU A 125 22.05 -17.69 -23.34
CA LEU A 125 22.23 -16.24 -23.41
C LEU A 125 23.72 -15.92 -23.39
N VAL A 126 24.20 -15.07 -24.31
CA VAL A 126 25.61 -14.67 -24.39
C VAL A 126 25.78 -13.16 -24.56
N LEU A 127 26.90 -12.63 -24.09
CA LEU A 127 27.36 -11.26 -24.33
C LEU A 127 28.80 -11.29 -24.86
N ASP A 128 29.02 -10.68 -26.02
CA ASP A 128 30.36 -10.61 -26.63
C ASP A 128 30.97 -9.22 -26.44
N TYR A 129 32.22 -9.20 -25.99
CA TYR A 129 33.12 -8.04 -26.06
C TYR A 129 34.19 -8.31 -27.11
N ALA A 130 34.42 -7.34 -28.00
CA ALA A 130 35.28 -7.52 -29.17
C ALA A 130 36.23 -6.32 -29.36
N GLY A 131 37.28 -6.52 -30.15
CA GLY A 131 38.21 -5.45 -30.52
C GLY A 131 39.09 -4.98 -29.35
N GLY A 132 39.57 -5.90 -28.51
CA GLY A 132 40.54 -5.60 -27.46
C GLY A 132 41.95 -5.31 -27.99
N SER A 133 42.96 -5.48 -27.14
CA SER A 133 44.37 -5.37 -27.52
C SER A 133 44.75 -6.43 -28.57
N LEU A 134 45.76 -6.17 -29.40
CA LEU A 134 46.23 -7.11 -30.44
C LEU A 134 46.61 -8.47 -29.82
N CYS A 135 46.23 -9.56 -30.48
CA CYS A 135 46.58 -10.91 -30.03
C CYS A 135 48.09 -11.15 -30.21
N PRO A 136 48.72 -11.93 -29.33
CA PRO A 136 50.15 -12.16 -29.42
C PRO A 136 50.49 -12.96 -30.68
N LYS A 137 51.70 -12.75 -31.19
CA LYS A 137 52.32 -13.68 -32.13
C LYS A 137 52.57 -14.99 -31.40
N LEU A 138 52.35 -16.12 -32.07
CA LEU A 138 52.59 -17.45 -31.51
C LEU A 138 53.85 -18.05 -32.11
N ASP A 139 54.54 -18.87 -31.32
CA ASP A 139 55.64 -19.72 -31.78
C ASP A 139 55.12 -21.01 -32.46
N SER A 140 56.05 -21.91 -32.81
CA SER A 140 55.76 -23.21 -33.43
C SER A 140 54.89 -24.14 -32.57
N ASP A 141 54.91 -23.96 -31.25
CA ASP A 141 54.18 -24.78 -30.28
C ASP A 141 52.84 -24.13 -29.86
N GLY A 142 52.52 -22.96 -30.42
CA GLY A 142 51.29 -22.22 -30.17
C GLY A 142 51.30 -21.36 -28.90
N LEU A 143 52.47 -21.16 -28.29
CA LEU A 143 52.66 -20.33 -27.11
C LEU A 143 52.92 -18.86 -27.50
N PRO A 144 52.53 -17.88 -26.65
CA PRO A 144 52.63 -16.47 -27.00
C PRO A 144 54.07 -15.94 -26.81
N ILE A 145 54.65 -15.41 -27.89
CA ILE A 145 55.96 -14.75 -27.88
C ILE A 145 55.81 -13.43 -27.11
N GLU A 146 56.57 -13.24 -26.02
CA GLU A 146 56.42 -12.06 -25.17
C GLU A 146 56.89 -10.78 -25.87
N GLY A 147 55.95 -9.86 -26.10
CA GLY A 147 56.21 -8.54 -26.68
C GLY A 147 55.97 -8.44 -28.19
N GLU A 148 55.76 -9.54 -28.89
CA GLU A 148 55.37 -9.53 -30.31
C GLU A 148 53.85 -9.70 -30.46
N ASP A 149 53.20 -8.71 -31.08
CA ASP A 149 51.81 -8.80 -31.54
C ASP A 149 51.75 -9.44 -32.94
N ASN A 150 50.62 -10.05 -33.30
CA ASN A 150 50.47 -10.69 -34.61
C ASN A 150 50.35 -9.69 -35.77
N GLU A 151 51.07 -9.97 -36.86
CA GLU A 151 51.10 -9.16 -38.09
C GLU A 151 49.75 -9.10 -38.83
N ALA A 152 48.86 -10.07 -38.60
CA ALA A 152 47.52 -10.13 -39.20
C ALA A 152 46.50 -9.18 -38.52
N GLY A 153 46.89 -8.47 -37.46
CA GLY A 153 46.04 -7.46 -36.82
C GLY A 153 44.86 -8.01 -36.01
N TYR A 154 44.80 -9.32 -35.74
CA TYR A 154 43.74 -9.91 -34.92
C TYR A 154 43.76 -9.34 -33.49
N ARG A 155 42.57 -9.06 -32.95
CA ARG A 155 42.37 -8.44 -31.63
C ARG A 155 41.68 -9.38 -30.66
N ARG A 156 42.00 -9.25 -29.37
CA ARG A 156 41.40 -10.07 -28.32
C ARG A 156 39.88 -9.88 -28.26
N GLY A 157 39.20 -10.95 -27.92
CA GLY A 157 37.74 -11.01 -27.78
C GLY A 157 37.32 -11.94 -26.65
N LEU A 158 36.15 -11.68 -26.08
CA LEU A 158 35.61 -12.34 -24.90
C LEU A 158 34.13 -12.62 -25.10
N THR A 159 33.72 -13.88 -24.94
CA THR A 159 32.31 -14.27 -24.83
C THR A 159 31.98 -14.65 -23.39
N LEU A 160 30.96 -14.00 -22.84
CA LEU A 160 30.35 -14.34 -21.56
C LEU A 160 29.08 -15.15 -21.84
N SER A 161 28.97 -16.38 -21.31
CA SER A 161 27.73 -17.17 -21.39
C SER A 161 27.00 -17.19 -20.05
N PHE A 162 25.73 -16.85 -20.05
CA PHE A 162 24.94 -16.73 -18.83
C PHE A 162 24.13 -18.00 -18.55
N VAL A 163 24.02 -18.35 -17.28
CA VAL A 163 23.21 -19.46 -16.75
C VAL A 163 22.35 -18.93 -15.60
N CYS A 164 21.03 -19.12 -15.73
CA CYS A 164 20.08 -18.91 -14.65
C CYS A 164 20.49 -19.73 -13.43
N ASP A 165 20.75 -19.06 -12.32
CA ASP A 165 20.79 -19.66 -10.99
C ASP A 165 19.52 -19.28 -10.24
N ARG A 166 18.96 -20.21 -9.47
CA ARG A 166 17.71 -20.00 -8.73
C ARG A 166 17.93 -19.62 -7.27
N ASP A 167 19.17 -19.66 -6.80
CA ASP A 167 19.53 -19.02 -5.54
C ASP A 167 19.54 -17.49 -5.72
N LEU A 168 18.57 -16.82 -5.08
CA LEU A 168 18.40 -15.36 -5.08
C LEU A 168 19.34 -14.64 -4.10
N ILE A 169 20.05 -15.39 -3.24
CA ILE A 169 20.93 -14.88 -2.19
C ILE A 169 22.40 -14.99 -2.61
N SER A 170 22.76 -16.05 -3.34
CA SER A 170 24.13 -16.23 -3.85
C SER A 170 24.55 -15.12 -4.82
N PRO A 171 25.75 -14.54 -4.66
CA PRO A 171 26.28 -13.55 -5.59
C PRO A 171 26.62 -14.18 -6.95
N PRO A 172 26.64 -13.40 -8.05
CA PRO A 172 27.00 -13.90 -9.37
C PRO A 172 28.39 -14.56 -9.38
N THR A 173 28.46 -15.84 -9.75
CA THR A 173 29.72 -16.58 -9.84
C THR A 173 30.25 -16.58 -11.28
N ILE A 174 31.57 -16.40 -11.44
CA ILE A 174 32.23 -16.27 -12.76
C ILE A 174 33.36 -17.28 -12.90
N SER A 175 33.12 -18.28 -13.75
CA SER A 175 34.06 -19.35 -14.06
C SER A 175 34.73 -19.11 -15.41
N PHE A 176 36.06 -19.13 -15.45
CA PHE A 176 36.80 -19.29 -16.71
C PHE A 176 36.50 -20.68 -17.28
N ILE A 177 36.20 -20.78 -18.59
CA ILE A 177 35.85 -22.05 -19.25
C ILE A 177 36.91 -22.47 -20.25
N SER A 178 37.35 -21.56 -21.13
CA SER A 178 38.38 -21.87 -22.13
C SER A 178 39.00 -20.61 -22.74
N GLN A 179 40.15 -20.80 -23.37
CA GLN A 179 40.87 -19.79 -24.11
C GLN A 179 41.46 -20.42 -25.38
N LYS A 180 41.45 -19.70 -26.49
CA LYS A 180 42.01 -20.16 -27.77
C LYS A 180 43.03 -19.15 -28.28
N TYR A 181 44.22 -19.64 -28.62
CA TYR A 181 45.33 -18.86 -29.22
C TYR A 181 45.74 -17.60 -28.43
N ASN A 182 45.54 -17.56 -27.11
CA ASN A 182 45.69 -16.36 -26.27
C ASN A 182 44.91 -15.12 -26.79
N CYS A 183 43.85 -15.37 -27.57
CA CYS A 183 43.17 -14.38 -28.41
C CYS A 183 41.65 -14.33 -28.14
N SER A 184 40.98 -15.49 -28.09
CA SER A 184 39.57 -15.59 -27.67
C SER A 184 39.46 -16.24 -26.29
N TYR A 185 38.58 -15.70 -25.46
CA TYR A 185 38.38 -16.11 -24.07
C TYR A 185 36.89 -16.38 -23.80
N TRP A 186 36.56 -17.41 -23.02
CA TRP A 186 35.17 -17.76 -22.67
C TRP A 186 35.00 -17.95 -21.17
N PHE A 187 33.96 -17.34 -20.60
CA PHE A 187 33.58 -17.47 -19.20
C PHE A 187 32.09 -17.82 -19.07
N GLU A 188 31.73 -18.65 -18.09
CA GLU A 188 30.34 -18.85 -17.68
C GLU A 188 30.03 -17.99 -16.46
N ILE A 189 28.92 -17.24 -16.52
CA ILE A 189 28.39 -16.42 -15.42
C ILE A 189 27.08 -17.04 -14.96
N ARG A 190 27.02 -17.40 -13.68
CA ARG A 190 25.88 -18.08 -13.06
C ARG A 190 25.21 -17.17 -12.04
N THR A 191 23.94 -16.85 -12.25
CA THR A 191 23.23 -15.78 -11.51
C THR A 191 21.72 -15.78 -11.75
N ALA A 192 20.95 -15.33 -10.76
CA ALA A 192 19.51 -15.08 -10.87
C ALA A 192 19.12 -14.07 -11.96
N SER A 193 19.97 -13.08 -12.26
CA SER A 193 19.69 -12.10 -13.34
C SER A 193 19.65 -12.73 -14.73
N ALA A 194 20.15 -13.96 -14.89
CA ALA A 194 20.11 -14.73 -16.13
C ALA A 194 18.85 -15.61 -16.29
N CYS A 195 17.92 -15.56 -15.33
CA CYS A 195 16.65 -16.26 -15.37
C CYS A 195 15.58 -15.50 -16.19
N ALA A 196 14.51 -16.21 -16.55
CA ALA A 196 13.39 -15.64 -17.27
C ALA A 196 12.71 -14.51 -16.46
N THR A 197 12.40 -13.41 -17.13
CA THR A 197 11.75 -12.21 -16.57
C THR A 197 10.73 -11.67 -17.59
N VAL A 198 9.90 -10.71 -17.18
CA VAL A 198 8.89 -10.08 -18.06
C VAL A 198 9.43 -8.75 -18.59
N LYS A 199 9.26 -8.50 -19.90
CA LYS A 199 9.78 -7.32 -20.62
C LYS A 199 9.28 -5.98 -20.10
N ALA A 200 8.18 -5.98 -19.35
CA ALA A 200 7.76 -4.89 -18.48
C ALA A 200 7.44 -5.44 -17.08
N GLN A 201 8.23 -5.07 -16.08
CA GLN A 201 7.81 -5.13 -14.68
C GLN A 201 7.22 -3.77 -14.29
N SER A 202 5.89 -3.69 -14.24
CA SER A 202 5.17 -2.59 -13.57
C SER A 202 5.15 -2.75 -12.05
N LEU A 203 5.52 -3.93 -11.54
CA LEU A 203 5.56 -4.29 -10.13
C LEU A 203 7.00 -4.61 -9.71
N GLY A 204 7.55 -3.83 -8.78
CA GLY A 204 8.83 -4.09 -8.13
C GLY A 204 8.62 -4.68 -6.73
N PRO A 205 9.23 -5.83 -6.37
CA PRO A 205 9.04 -6.42 -5.05
C PRO A 205 9.74 -5.58 -3.97
N VAL A 206 8.96 -5.05 -3.03
CA VAL A 206 9.49 -4.41 -1.81
C VAL A 206 9.70 -5.52 -0.77
N ALA A 207 10.96 -5.76 -0.41
CA ALA A 207 11.29 -6.68 0.68
C ALA A 207 11.04 -6.01 2.04
N ILE A 208 10.25 -6.66 2.88
CA ILE A 208 9.66 -6.14 4.13
C ILE A 208 10.36 -6.79 5.33
N PHE A 209 10.47 -6.11 6.48
CA PHE A 209 11.22 -6.64 7.63
C PHE A 209 10.47 -7.74 8.38
N SER A 210 9.15 -7.58 8.59
CA SER A 210 8.30 -8.59 9.24
C SER A 210 7.06 -8.94 8.41
N ILE A 211 6.59 -10.18 8.53
CA ILE A 211 5.48 -10.70 7.70
C ILE A 211 4.12 -10.10 8.12
N MET A 212 3.92 -9.85 9.42
CA MET A 212 2.76 -9.09 9.93
C MET A 212 2.72 -7.67 9.33
N ASN A 213 3.88 -7.01 9.30
CA ASN A 213 4.02 -5.68 8.71
C ASN A 213 3.78 -5.70 7.19
N GLY A 214 4.04 -6.83 6.53
CA GLY A 214 3.71 -7.02 5.12
C GLY A 214 2.22 -6.98 4.83
N ALA A 215 1.39 -7.56 5.71
CA ALA A 215 -0.07 -7.45 5.60
C ALA A 215 -0.55 -6.01 5.85
N TYR A 216 0.01 -5.30 6.83
CA TYR A 216 -0.28 -3.88 7.05
C TYR A 216 0.17 -3.00 5.88
N ALA A 217 1.31 -3.28 5.25
CA ALA A 217 1.78 -2.58 4.07
C ALA A 217 0.90 -2.86 2.84
N ALA A 218 0.41 -4.08 2.67
CA ALA A 218 -0.55 -4.41 1.61
C ALA A 218 -1.91 -3.71 1.82
N ASP A 219 -2.41 -3.63 3.06
CA ASP A 219 -3.57 -2.82 3.45
C ASP A 219 -3.34 -1.33 3.10
N GLY A 220 -2.30 -0.70 3.66
CA GLY A 220 -2.04 0.73 3.49
C GLY A 220 -1.74 1.15 2.05
N TYR A 221 -1.08 0.27 1.27
CA TYR A 221 -0.94 0.42 -0.18
C TYR A 221 -2.32 0.42 -0.84
N SER A 222 -3.18 -0.54 -0.52
CA SER A 222 -4.52 -0.65 -1.12
C SER A 222 -5.41 0.56 -0.83
N ARG A 223 -5.27 1.17 0.37
CA ARG A 223 -5.97 2.44 0.72
C ARG A 223 -5.53 3.63 -0.13
N VAL A 224 -4.27 3.71 -0.54
CA VAL A 224 -3.70 4.85 -1.28
C VAL A 224 -3.65 4.62 -2.79
N ARG A 225 -3.55 3.37 -3.24
CA ARG A 225 -3.33 3.01 -4.65
C ARG A 225 -4.61 2.97 -5.50
N ASP A 226 -5.76 2.88 -4.84
CA ASP A 226 -7.08 2.59 -5.42
C ASP A 226 -7.21 1.21 -6.09
N LEU A 227 -6.21 0.32 -5.92
CA LEU A 227 -6.15 -1.04 -6.43
C LEU A 227 -5.64 -2.00 -5.33
N PRO A 228 -5.97 -3.31 -5.38
CA PRO A 228 -5.44 -4.29 -4.44
C PRO A 228 -3.91 -4.34 -4.44
N GLY A 229 -3.32 -4.37 -3.25
CA GLY A 229 -1.92 -4.76 -3.04
C GLY A 229 -1.70 -6.26 -3.25
N VAL A 230 -0.43 -6.67 -3.22
CA VAL A 230 -0.04 -8.09 -3.23
C VAL A 230 0.90 -8.36 -2.05
N LEU A 231 0.53 -9.32 -1.21
CA LEU A 231 1.37 -9.90 -0.17
C LEU A 231 1.81 -11.29 -0.62
N VAL A 232 3.08 -11.63 -0.45
CA VAL A 232 3.59 -12.99 -0.69
C VAL A 232 4.21 -13.53 0.59
N THR A 233 3.79 -14.70 1.06
CA THR A 233 4.33 -15.35 2.26
C THR A 233 4.68 -16.82 2.02
N THR A 234 5.56 -17.35 2.87
CA THR A 234 5.74 -18.81 2.98
C THR A 234 4.58 -19.48 3.72
N TYR A 235 4.40 -20.77 3.45
CA TYR A 235 3.48 -21.69 4.13
C TYR A 235 3.63 -21.66 5.67
N GLY A 236 2.49 -21.74 6.37
CA GLY A 236 2.40 -21.82 7.83
C GLY A 236 2.90 -20.57 8.54
N VAL A 237 4.17 -20.52 8.91
CA VAL A 237 4.72 -19.44 9.75
C VAL A 237 4.56 -18.05 9.12
N GLY A 238 4.54 -17.96 7.78
CA GLY A 238 4.32 -16.72 7.07
C GLY A 238 2.84 -16.30 7.05
N GLU A 239 1.97 -17.16 6.52
CA GLU A 239 0.55 -16.85 6.41
C GLU A 239 -0.12 -16.61 7.77
N LEU A 240 0.24 -17.37 8.81
CA LEU A 240 -0.27 -17.19 10.18
C LEU A 240 0.18 -15.84 10.77
N SER A 241 1.43 -15.44 10.56
CA SER A 241 1.94 -14.14 11.01
C SER A 241 1.26 -12.94 10.34
N ALA A 242 0.74 -13.13 9.12
CA ALA A 242 0.00 -12.10 8.39
C ALA A 242 -1.47 -11.98 8.81
N MET A 243 -2.06 -12.98 9.48
CA MET A 243 -3.52 -13.06 9.71
C MET A 243 -4.13 -11.84 10.39
N ASN A 244 -3.44 -11.18 11.33
CA ASN A 244 -3.96 -9.96 11.98
C ASN A 244 -4.13 -8.79 11.00
N GLY A 245 -3.15 -8.59 10.10
CA GLY A 245 -3.25 -7.54 9.06
C GLY A 245 -4.26 -7.90 7.97
N VAL A 246 -4.39 -9.19 7.62
CA VAL A 246 -5.45 -9.69 6.73
C VAL A 246 -6.84 -9.46 7.34
N ALA A 247 -7.02 -9.75 8.62
CA ALA A 247 -8.28 -9.56 9.33
C ALA A 247 -8.69 -8.08 9.40
N GLY A 248 -7.75 -7.17 9.69
CA GLY A 248 -8.01 -5.73 9.66
C GLY A 248 -8.33 -5.19 8.27
N ALA A 249 -7.65 -5.70 7.24
CA ALA A 249 -7.96 -5.37 5.85
C ALA A 249 -9.33 -5.89 5.39
N TYR A 250 -9.78 -7.04 5.92
CA TYR A 250 -11.14 -7.53 5.70
C TYR A 250 -12.17 -6.68 6.43
N ALA A 251 -11.96 -6.39 7.72
CA ALA A 251 -12.87 -5.60 8.55
C ALA A 251 -13.12 -4.17 8.00
N GLU A 252 -12.10 -3.55 7.40
CA GLU A 252 -12.17 -2.17 6.89
C GLU A 252 -12.09 -2.04 5.35
N HIS A 253 -12.36 -3.13 4.61
CA HIS A 253 -12.44 -3.15 3.13
C HIS A 253 -11.17 -2.62 2.42
N ALA A 254 -9.99 -2.95 2.92
CA ALA A 254 -8.68 -2.62 2.33
C ALA A 254 -8.06 -3.83 1.59
N GLY A 255 -8.86 -4.48 0.74
CA GLY A 255 -8.56 -5.78 0.15
C GLY A 255 -7.29 -5.85 -0.70
N PHE A 256 -6.46 -6.84 -0.41
CA PHE A 256 -5.24 -7.21 -1.13
C PHE A 256 -5.21 -8.71 -1.46
N ILE A 257 -4.32 -9.11 -2.37
CA ILE A 257 -4.12 -10.51 -2.78
C ILE A 257 -3.01 -11.12 -1.93
N HIS A 258 -3.32 -12.14 -1.14
CA HIS A 258 -2.36 -12.88 -0.32
C HIS A 258 -1.96 -14.17 -1.04
N ILE A 259 -0.76 -14.19 -1.60
CA ILE A 259 -0.16 -15.36 -2.21
C ILE A 259 0.62 -16.15 -1.15
N VAL A 260 0.28 -17.42 -0.97
CA VAL A 260 0.99 -18.34 -0.07
C VAL A 260 1.74 -19.36 -0.92
N GLY A 261 3.06 -19.30 -0.88
CA GLY A 261 3.93 -20.34 -1.45
C GLY A 261 3.80 -21.62 -0.62
N ASN A 262 3.07 -22.60 -1.13
CA ASN A 262 2.71 -23.83 -0.44
C ASN A 262 3.65 -24.99 -0.83
N THR A 263 3.63 -26.04 -0.04
CA THR A 263 4.36 -27.29 -0.25
C THR A 263 3.99 -27.96 -1.58
N ALA A 264 4.97 -28.61 -2.21
CA ALA A 264 4.76 -29.29 -3.50
C ALA A 264 3.72 -30.41 -3.41
N ARG A 265 2.92 -30.61 -4.46
CA ARG A 265 1.77 -31.56 -4.49
C ARG A 265 2.12 -32.95 -3.96
N ALA A 266 3.23 -33.53 -4.41
CA ALA A 266 3.70 -34.85 -3.97
C ALA A 266 4.04 -34.92 -2.46
N LEU A 267 4.41 -33.82 -1.81
CA LEU A 267 4.63 -33.78 -0.36
C LEU A 267 3.31 -33.77 0.42
N GLN A 268 2.28 -33.10 -0.13
CA GLN A 268 0.92 -33.10 0.42
C GLN A 268 0.31 -34.49 0.36
N GLU A 269 0.38 -35.14 -0.81
CA GLU A 269 -0.16 -36.49 -1.06
C GLU A 269 0.45 -37.54 -0.15
N ASN A 270 1.78 -37.53 0.01
CA ASN A 270 2.51 -38.46 0.86
C ASN A 270 2.54 -38.02 2.34
N LYS A 271 1.86 -36.92 2.71
CA LYS A 271 1.79 -36.35 4.07
C LYS A 271 3.16 -36.23 4.75
N ILE A 272 4.13 -35.70 4.01
CA ILE A 272 5.51 -35.63 4.49
C ILE A 272 5.62 -34.59 5.61
N MET A 273 6.04 -35.00 6.80
CA MET A 273 6.40 -34.08 7.88
C MET A 273 7.59 -33.21 7.45
N ILE A 274 7.39 -31.90 7.39
CA ILE A 274 8.43 -30.92 7.04
C ILE A 274 8.44 -29.76 8.04
N HIS A 275 9.38 -28.83 7.88
CA HIS A 275 9.30 -27.57 8.62
C HIS A 275 8.02 -26.80 8.24
N HIS A 276 7.36 -26.21 9.24
CA HIS A 276 6.07 -25.49 9.13
C HIS A 276 4.80 -26.37 8.98
N THR A 277 4.86 -27.70 9.15
CA THR A 277 3.67 -28.54 9.45
C THR A 277 3.46 -28.70 10.96
N LEU A 278 2.21 -28.89 11.41
CA LEU A 278 1.84 -28.93 12.84
C LEU A 278 2.05 -30.29 13.53
N GLU A 279 1.73 -31.39 12.85
CA GLU A 279 1.53 -32.71 13.46
C GLU A 279 2.07 -33.86 12.59
N ALA A 280 1.98 -35.10 13.09
CA ALA A 280 2.34 -36.30 12.34
C ALA A 280 1.23 -36.72 11.36
N ASN A 281 1.59 -37.16 10.16
CA ASN A 281 0.68 -37.33 9.02
C ASN A 281 -0.12 -36.05 8.67
N PRO A 282 0.53 -34.88 8.58
CA PRO A 282 -0.12 -33.57 8.55
C PRO A 282 -1.08 -33.38 7.37
N ASP A 283 -2.17 -32.65 7.58
CA ASP A 283 -2.87 -31.97 6.47
C ASP A 283 -2.10 -30.71 6.06
N HIS A 284 -1.47 -30.76 4.89
CA HIS A 284 -0.80 -29.60 4.28
C HIS A 284 -1.78 -28.48 3.89
N GLY A 285 -3.09 -28.76 3.95
CA GLY A 285 -4.16 -27.81 3.70
C GLY A 285 -4.74 -27.11 4.94
N VAL A 286 -4.25 -27.37 6.15
CA VAL A 286 -4.92 -26.96 7.41
C VAL A 286 -5.12 -25.44 7.53
N TYR A 287 -4.13 -24.63 7.15
CA TYR A 287 -4.19 -23.16 7.26
C TYR A 287 -5.22 -22.52 6.32
N ARG A 288 -5.74 -23.26 5.33
CA ARG A 288 -6.82 -22.80 4.41
C ARG A 288 -8.13 -22.56 5.14
N GLY A 289 -8.42 -23.32 6.20
CA GLY A 289 -9.60 -23.12 7.04
C GLY A 289 -9.41 -21.96 8.01
N MET A 290 -8.20 -21.81 8.58
CA MET A 290 -7.87 -20.71 9.48
C MET A 290 -8.01 -19.33 8.80
N SER A 291 -7.63 -19.24 7.52
CA SER A 291 -7.77 -18.03 6.69
C SER A 291 -9.16 -17.82 6.07
N GLU A 292 -10.13 -18.72 6.29
CA GLU A 292 -11.46 -18.64 5.68
C GLU A 292 -12.32 -17.46 6.17
N PRO A 293 -12.40 -17.12 7.47
CA PRO A 293 -13.28 -16.04 7.95
C PRO A 293 -12.81 -14.62 7.59
N ILE A 294 -11.61 -14.48 7.02
CA ILE A 294 -10.91 -13.20 6.81
C ILE A 294 -10.58 -12.93 5.33
N ARG A 295 -11.29 -13.58 4.40
CA ARG A 295 -11.13 -13.43 2.95
C ARG A 295 -12.47 -13.53 2.23
N ALA A 296 -12.60 -12.87 1.08
CA ALA A 296 -13.78 -12.98 0.21
C ALA A 296 -13.68 -14.14 -0.80
N ALA A 297 -12.47 -14.60 -1.13
CA ALA A 297 -12.24 -15.76 -1.99
C ALA A 297 -10.88 -16.41 -1.72
N SER A 298 -10.74 -17.65 -2.15
CA SER A 298 -9.45 -18.32 -2.32
C SER A 298 -9.44 -19.25 -3.53
N ALA A 299 -8.24 -19.60 -3.99
CA ALA A 299 -8.00 -20.75 -4.87
C ALA A 299 -6.77 -21.56 -4.40
N PHE A 300 -6.75 -22.84 -4.74
CA PHE A 300 -5.64 -23.76 -4.46
C PHE A 300 -5.16 -24.39 -5.78
N LEU A 301 -3.98 -24.01 -6.25
CA LEU A 301 -3.57 -24.23 -7.64
C LEU A 301 -2.98 -25.63 -7.87
N ASN A 302 -3.73 -26.68 -7.53
CA ASN A 302 -3.32 -28.08 -7.74
C ASN A 302 -3.57 -28.59 -9.17
N ASP A 303 -4.66 -28.15 -9.80
CA ASP A 303 -5.08 -28.59 -11.12
C ASP A 303 -4.65 -27.62 -12.22
N GLU A 304 -3.92 -28.16 -13.20
CA GLU A 304 -3.32 -27.39 -14.30
C GLU A 304 -4.36 -27.00 -15.36
N ALA A 305 -5.50 -27.68 -15.42
CA ALA A 305 -6.61 -27.32 -16.30
C ALA A 305 -7.39 -26.08 -15.82
N THR A 306 -7.47 -25.86 -14.50
CA THR A 306 -8.29 -24.78 -13.91
C THR A 306 -7.51 -23.65 -13.25
N MET A 307 -6.21 -23.81 -12.92
CA MET A 307 -5.47 -22.81 -12.14
C MET A 307 -5.50 -21.39 -12.72
N ALA A 308 -5.48 -21.24 -14.05
CA ALA A 308 -5.51 -19.92 -14.68
C ALA A 308 -6.86 -19.21 -14.49
N SER A 309 -7.97 -19.91 -14.70
CA SER A 309 -9.33 -19.39 -14.43
C SER A 309 -9.57 -19.12 -12.94
N GLU A 310 -8.94 -19.90 -12.07
CA GLU A 310 -9.02 -19.70 -10.62
C GLU A 310 -8.27 -18.45 -10.15
N ILE A 311 -7.08 -18.17 -10.72
CA ILE A 311 -6.39 -16.88 -10.55
C ILE A 311 -7.30 -15.74 -11.00
N ASP A 312 -7.85 -15.81 -12.23
CA ASP A 312 -8.71 -14.76 -12.78
C ASP A 312 -9.94 -14.50 -11.89
N ARG A 313 -10.62 -15.55 -11.41
CA ARG A 313 -11.77 -15.46 -10.49
C ARG A 313 -11.40 -14.76 -9.17
N VAL A 314 -10.25 -15.13 -8.60
CA VAL A 314 -9.75 -14.58 -7.33
C VAL A 314 -9.35 -13.10 -7.48
N LEU A 315 -8.67 -12.73 -8.57
CA LEU A 315 -8.32 -11.34 -8.89
C LEU A 315 -9.56 -10.47 -9.12
N ILE A 316 -10.54 -10.96 -9.89
CA ILE A 316 -11.82 -10.27 -10.11
C ILE A 316 -12.54 -10.05 -8.76
N THR A 317 -12.53 -11.04 -7.87
CA THR A 317 -13.16 -10.91 -6.56
C THR A 317 -12.48 -9.84 -5.70
N ALA A 318 -11.14 -9.80 -5.65
CA ALA A 318 -10.41 -8.79 -4.87
C ALA A 318 -10.76 -7.35 -5.32
N VAL A 319 -10.75 -7.10 -6.63
CA VAL A 319 -11.05 -5.78 -7.19
C VAL A 319 -12.52 -5.39 -6.97
N LYS A 320 -13.47 -6.31 -7.19
CA LYS A 320 -14.91 -6.00 -7.09
C LYS A 320 -15.39 -5.87 -5.64
N THR A 321 -14.89 -6.70 -4.71
CA THR A 321 -15.33 -6.68 -3.30
C THR A 321 -14.58 -5.70 -2.42
N ARG A 322 -13.32 -5.36 -2.78
CA ARG A 322 -12.36 -4.64 -1.92
C ARG A 322 -12.07 -5.36 -0.60
N LEU A 323 -12.15 -6.69 -0.59
CA LEU A 323 -11.80 -7.55 0.55
C LEU A 323 -10.58 -8.43 0.21
N PRO A 324 -9.78 -8.87 1.21
CA PRO A 324 -8.66 -9.77 0.98
C PRO A 324 -9.04 -11.08 0.29
N VAL A 325 -8.11 -11.66 -0.46
CA VAL A 325 -8.27 -12.95 -1.12
C VAL A 325 -6.98 -13.78 -1.05
N TYR A 326 -7.07 -15.12 -1.15
CA TYR A 326 -5.91 -16.01 -1.07
C TYR A 326 -5.62 -16.78 -2.37
N LEU A 327 -4.34 -16.91 -2.71
CA LEU A 327 -3.84 -17.82 -3.73
C LEU A 327 -2.81 -18.77 -3.08
N PHE A 328 -3.19 -20.02 -2.88
CA PHE A 328 -2.27 -21.06 -2.41
C PHE A 328 -1.63 -21.73 -3.61
N ILE A 329 -0.31 -21.58 -3.76
CA ILE A 329 0.43 -22.01 -4.95
C ILE A 329 1.46 -23.07 -4.54
N PRO A 330 1.26 -24.36 -4.86
CA PRO A 330 2.27 -25.39 -4.65
C PRO A 330 3.60 -25.03 -5.33
N THR A 331 4.70 -25.31 -4.64
CA THR A 331 6.06 -24.96 -5.11
C THR A 331 6.49 -25.68 -6.38
N ASP A 332 5.81 -26.77 -6.78
CA ASP A 332 6.05 -27.46 -8.04
C ASP A 332 5.30 -26.88 -9.24
N VAL A 333 4.24 -26.07 -9.04
CA VAL A 333 3.43 -25.51 -10.15
C VAL A 333 3.86 -24.12 -10.62
N VAL A 334 4.79 -23.46 -9.93
CA VAL A 334 5.22 -22.08 -10.28
C VAL A 334 5.91 -21.98 -11.64
N ASP A 335 6.43 -23.11 -12.16
CA ASP A 335 7.04 -23.24 -13.48
C ASP A 335 6.11 -23.87 -14.53
N THR A 336 4.88 -24.26 -14.17
CA THR A 336 3.95 -24.94 -15.09
C THR A 336 3.56 -24.00 -16.24
N PRO A 337 3.81 -24.36 -17.51
CA PRO A 337 3.55 -23.47 -18.64
C PRO A 337 2.04 -23.37 -18.94
N LEU A 338 1.49 -22.17 -18.76
CA LEU A 338 0.08 -21.86 -19.05
C LEU A 338 -0.10 -21.21 -20.42
N ASN A 339 -1.30 -21.31 -20.99
CA ASN A 339 -1.63 -20.69 -22.27
C ASN A 339 -1.75 -19.17 -22.13
N ALA A 340 -0.77 -18.45 -22.67
CA ALA A 340 -0.66 -16.99 -22.62
C ALA A 340 -1.82 -16.24 -23.31
N THR A 341 -2.57 -16.87 -24.24
CA THR A 341 -3.70 -16.21 -24.94
C THR A 341 -4.83 -15.78 -23.99
N ARG A 342 -4.89 -16.29 -22.76
CA ARG A 342 -5.79 -15.72 -21.73
C ARG A 342 -5.48 -14.25 -21.43
N LEU A 343 -4.22 -13.84 -21.48
CA LEU A 343 -3.77 -12.47 -21.20
C LEU A 343 -4.17 -11.45 -22.29
N GLU A 344 -4.62 -11.94 -23.45
CA GLU A 344 -5.19 -11.11 -24.53
C GLU A 344 -6.62 -10.64 -24.20
N GLN A 345 -7.28 -11.28 -23.22
CA GLN A 345 -8.62 -10.92 -22.76
C GLN A 345 -8.52 -10.20 -21.40
N PRO A 346 -8.97 -8.93 -21.29
CA PRO A 346 -8.97 -8.24 -20.00
C PRO A 346 -9.99 -8.86 -19.04
N LEU A 347 -9.68 -8.88 -17.75
CA LEU A 347 -10.61 -9.30 -16.71
C LEU A 347 -11.87 -8.43 -16.71
N ASP A 348 -13.05 -9.05 -16.57
CA ASP A 348 -14.27 -8.29 -16.31
C ASP A 348 -14.24 -7.70 -14.89
N LEU A 349 -13.99 -6.40 -14.81
CA LEU A 349 -14.00 -5.61 -13.58
C LEU A 349 -15.28 -4.79 -13.40
N ASN A 350 -16.32 -4.98 -14.23
CA ASN A 350 -17.56 -4.21 -14.16
C ASN A 350 -18.33 -4.45 -12.84
N LEU A 351 -18.74 -3.37 -12.19
CA LEU A 351 -19.52 -3.37 -10.94
C LEU A 351 -21.04 -3.27 -11.17
N SER A 352 -21.47 -2.87 -12.38
CA SER A 352 -22.89 -2.86 -12.75
C SER A 352 -23.36 -4.29 -12.99
N SER A 353 -24.47 -4.66 -12.36
CA SER A 353 -24.99 -6.03 -12.34
C SER A 353 -26.46 -6.11 -12.77
N LYS A 354 -27.22 -5.04 -12.58
CA LYS A 354 -28.65 -4.95 -12.91
C LYS A 354 -28.98 -3.51 -13.35
N PRO A 355 -28.62 -3.09 -14.57
CA PRO A 355 -28.72 -1.69 -15.01
C PRO A 355 -30.10 -1.06 -14.78
N ASP A 356 -31.18 -1.78 -15.08
CA ASP A 356 -32.57 -1.35 -14.90
C ASP A 356 -32.92 -1.05 -13.43
N VAL A 357 -32.38 -1.86 -12.50
CA VAL A 357 -32.61 -1.71 -11.05
C VAL A 357 -31.77 -0.56 -10.50
N GLU A 358 -30.53 -0.43 -10.97
CA GLU A 358 -29.69 0.74 -10.68
C GLU A 358 -30.37 2.04 -11.16
N GLU A 359 -30.99 2.06 -12.34
CA GLU A 359 -31.72 3.20 -12.88
C GLU A 359 -33.02 3.49 -12.11
N LEU A 360 -33.74 2.46 -11.66
CA LEU A 360 -34.87 2.61 -10.73
C LEU A 360 -34.44 3.26 -9.41
N ILE A 361 -33.29 2.85 -8.86
CA ILE A 361 -32.73 3.41 -7.62
C ILE A 361 -32.30 4.86 -7.83
N VAL A 362 -31.56 5.14 -8.91
CA VAL A 362 -31.17 6.51 -9.31
C VAL A 362 -32.40 7.40 -9.43
N LYS A 363 -33.45 6.93 -10.12
CA LYS A 363 -34.71 7.66 -10.23
C LYS A 363 -35.36 7.91 -8.86
N LYS A 364 -35.48 6.89 -7.99
CA LYS A 364 -36.05 7.07 -6.65
C LYS A 364 -35.27 8.07 -5.80
N ILE A 365 -33.93 8.10 -5.91
CA ILE A 365 -33.07 9.09 -5.25
C ILE A 365 -33.34 10.51 -5.78
N LEU A 366 -33.45 10.68 -7.10
CA LEU A 366 -33.74 11.98 -7.72
C LEU A 366 -35.17 12.46 -7.39
N ASP A 367 -36.17 11.57 -7.45
CA ASP A 367 -37.57 11.82 -7.05
C ASP A 367 -37.71 12.19 -5.56
N ALA A 368 -36.75 11.80 -4.71
CA ALA A 368 -36.66 12.21 -3.31
C ALA A 368 -35.98 13.57 -3.15
N ILE A 369 -34.84 13.76 -3.84
CA ILE A 369 -34.06 15.01 -3.82
C ILE A 369 -34.87 16.21 -4.33
N GLU A 370 -35.69 16.03 -5.36
CA GLU A 370 -36.54 17.11 -5.89
C GLU A 370 -37.51 17.63 -4.83
N LYS A 371 -38.05 16.74 -3.98
CA LYS A 371 -39.02 17.05 -2.92
C LYS A 371 -38.39 17.61 -1.65
N ALA A 372 -37.10 17.34 -1.41
CA ALA A 372 -36.40 17.81 -0.21
C ALA A 372 -36.16 19.32 -0.25
N GLU A 373 -36.37 20.00 0.88
CA GLU A 373 -36.00 21.40 1.10
C GLU A 373 -34.58 21.53 1.67
N LYS A 374 -34.15 20.57 2.50
CA LYS A 374 -32.89 20.60 3.27
C LYS A 374 -32.10 19.28 3.15
N PRO A 375 -31.81 18.78 1.93
CA PRO A 375 -31.01 17.57 1.78
C PRO A 375 -29.57 17.80 2.25
N CYS A 376 -28.95 16.77 2.83
CA CYS A 376 -27.52 16.74 3.13
C CYS A 376 -26.85 15.45 2.61
N ILE A 377 -25.52 15.50 2.48
CA ILE A 377 -24.69 14.36 2.10
C ILE A 377 -23.83 13.95 3.30
N LEU A 378 -23.75 12.66 3.59
CA LEU A 378 -22.87 12.08 4.60
C LEU A 378 -21.90 11.10 3.94
N GLY A 379 -20.66 11.54 3.74
CA GLY A 379 -19.57 10.73 3.17
C GLY A 379 -18.95 9.83 4.23
N ASP A 380 -18.87 8.54 3.93
CA ASP A 380 -18.44 7.50 4.86
C ASP A 380 -17.38 6.58 4.23
N VAL A 381 -16.71 5.75 5.05
CA VAL A 381 -15.43 5.12 4.73
C VAL A 381 -15.44 4.26 3.45
N LEU A 382 -16.55 3.60 3.10
CA LEU A 382 -16.59 2.74 1.91
C LEU A 382 -16.58 3.57 0.62
N ALA A 383 -16.86 4.88 0.66
CA ALA A 383 -16.71 5.78 -0.47
C ALA A 383 -15.23 5.93 -0.89
N LYS A 384 -14.28 5.92 0.07
CA LYS A 384 -12.84 5.86 -0.26
C LYS A 384 -12.35 4.43 -0.53
N ARG A 385 -12.83 3.41 0.19
CA ARG A 385 -12.42 2.00 -0.06
C ARG A 385 -12.80 1.49 -1.44
N HIS A 386 -13.95 1.91 -1.97
CA HIS A 386 -14.38 1.60 -3.35
C HIS A 386 -14.01 2.70 -4.35
N ALA A 387 -13.04 3.57 -4.02
CA ALA A 387 -12.39 4.53 -4.90
C ALA A 387 -13.32 5.57 -5.59
N VAL A 388 -14.36 6.05 -4.90
CA VAL A 388 -15.34 7.04 -5.41
C VAL A 388 -15.37 8.35 -4.60
N THR A 389 -14.24 8.72 -3.99
CA THR A 389 -14.08 10.02 -3.32
C THR A 389 -14.20 11.19 -4.31
N SER A 390 -13.67 11.02 -5.53
CA SER A 390 -13.81 11.96 -6.65
C SER A 390 -15.28 12.24 -6.99
N GLU A 391 -16.06 11.18 -7.25
CA GLU A 391 -17.49 11.26 -7.58
C GLU A 391 -18.31 11.82 -6.41
N THR A 392 -17.96 11.45 -5.18
CA THR A 392 -18.60 11.98 -3.97
C THR A 392 -18.42 13.50 -3.87
N ARG A 393 -17.18 14.00 -4.00
CA ARG A 393 -16.89 15.45 -3.99
C ARG A 393 -17.50 16.16 -5.19
N ARG A 394 -17.53 15.52 -6.37
CA ARG A 394 -18.17 16.06 -7.58
C ARG A 394 -19.68 16.23 -7.38
N LEU A 395 -20.35 15.24 -6.79
CA LEU A 395 -21.78 15.32 -6.45
C LEU A 395 -22.04 16.48 -5.49
N ILE A 396 -21.25 16.63 -4.42
CA ILE A 396 -21.35 17.73 -3.46
C ILE A 396 -21.26 19.10 -4.15
N GLN A 397 -20.25 19.30 -5.02
CA GLN A 397 -20.08 20.55 -5.78
C GLN A 397 -21.26 20.86 -6.71
N LEU A 398 -21.84 19.84 -7.36
CA LEU A 398 -22.98 19.99 -8.28
C LEU A 398 -24.27 20.30 -7.50
N ALA A 399 -24.49 19.59 -6.40
CA ALA A 399 -25.66 19.68 -5.53
C ALA A 399 -25.71 20.95 -4.68
N GLY A 400 -24.56 21.40 -4.15
CA GLY A 400 -24.48 22.55 -3.23
C GLY A 400 -25.10 22.31 -1.85
N TYR A 401 -25.26 21.04 -1.46
CA TYR A 401 -25.85 20.63 -0.18
C TYR A 401 -24.79 20.66 0.95
N PRO A 402 -25.19 20.84 2.22
CA PRO A 402 -24.34 20.54 3.37
C PRO A 402 -23.77 19.12 3.28
N ALA A 403 -22.44 19.00 3.43
CA ALA A 403 -21.71 17.76 3.29
C ALA A 403 -20.88 17.45 4.54
N PHE A 404 -21.14 16.32 5.16
CA PHE A 404 -20.51 15.86 6.39
C PHE A 404 -19.66 14.61 6.11
N SER A 405 -18.63 14.39 6.92
CA SER A 405 -17.86 13.13 6.92
C SER A 405 -18.09 12.37 8.23
N THR A 406 -18.10 11.04 8.20
CA THR A 406 -17.95 10.23 9.42
C THR A 406 -16.50 10.26 9.92
N ILE A 407 -16.20 9.67 11.08
CA ILE A 407 -14.82 9.63 11.60
C ILE A 407 -13.90 8.77 10.72
N LEU A 408 -14.31 7.55 10.34
CA LEU A 408 -13.56 6.74 9.37
C LEU A 408 -13.60 7.37 7.96
N GLY A 409 -14.66 8.11 7.65
CA GLY A 409 -14.86 8.89 6.42
C GLY A 409 -14.19 10.28 6.39
N LYS A 410 -13.37 10.65 7.38
CA LYS A 410 -12.59 11.91 7.35
C LYS A 410 -11.72 11.93 6.08
N GLY A 411 -11.68 13.09 5.42
CA GLY A 411 -11.07 13.26 4.09
C GLY A 411 -11.90 12.82 2.89
N VAL A 412 -13.07 12.17 3.05
CA VAL A 412 -13.99 11.92 1.92
C VAL A 412 -14.56 13.25 1.41
N VAL A 413 -15.16 14.04 2.29
CA VAL A 413 -15.44 15.46 2.01
C VAL A 413 -14.16 16.27 2.19
N ASP A 414 -13.92 17.26 1.34
CA ASP A 414 -12.80 18.19 1.49
C ASP A 414 -13.14 19.22 2.57
N GLU A 415 -12.34 19.30 3.63
CA GLU A 415 -12.63 20.16 4.79
C GLU A 415 -12.53 21.66 4.49
N THR A 416 -11.99 22.04 3.33
CA THR A 416 -11.91 23.42 2.82
C THR A 416 -13.08 23.82 1.91
N SER A 417 -13.93 22.87 1.49
CA SER A 417 -15.13 23.17 0.69
C SER A 417 -16.13 24.05 1.47
N PRO A 418 -16.82 25.00 0.79
CA PRO A 418 -17.88 25.80 1.42
C PRO A 418 -19.15 25.01 1.75
N GLU A 419 -19.27 23.77 1.23
CA GLU A 419 -20.30 22.81 1.58
C GLU A 419 -19.97 21.99 2.86
N PHE A 420 -18.73 22.02 3.37
CA PHE A 420 -18.32 21.16 4.49
C PHE A 420 -18.99 21.57 5.82
N GLY A 421 -19.80 20.66 6.37
CA GLY A 421 -20.50 20.81 7.65
C GLY A 421 -19.76 20.23 8.87
N GLY A 422 -18.60 19.61 8.70
CA GLY A 422 -17.82 19.01 9.79
C GLY A 422 -17.91 17.48 9.89
N LEU A 423 -17.39 16.94 11.00
CA LEU A 423 -17.37 15.50 11.27
C LEU A 423 -18.53 15.07 12.15
N TYR A 424 -19.27 14.06 11.68
CA TYR A 424 -20.44 13.48 12.34
C TYR A 424 -20.11 12.12 12.96
N ASN A 425 -20.47 11.94 14.23
CA ASN A 425 -20.31 10.69 14.98
C ASN A 425 -21.48 10.44 15.96
N GLY A 426 -22.66 11.01 15.73
CA GLY A 426 -23.80 10.94 16.68
C GLY A 426 -23.55 11.70 18.00
N SER A 427 -24.21 11.26 19.08
CA SER A 427 -24.05 11.78 20.45
C SER A 427 -24.27 10.71 21.50
N ARG A 428 -23.43 10.67 22.52
CA ARG A 428 -23.53 9.64 23.55
C ARG A 428 -24.63 9.96 24.56
N PHE A 429 -25.67 9.14 24.54
CA PHE A 429 -26.63 9.00 25.63
C PHE A 429 -26.04 8.14 26.76
N ASP A 430 -26.38 8.46 28.00
CA ASP A 430 -26.28 7.51 29.11
C ASP A 430 -27.54 6.63 29.18
N ALA A 431 -27.42 5.43 29.73
CA ALA A 431 -28.38 4.35 29.49
C ALA A 431 -29.38 4.12 30.63
N ASP A 432 -30.06 5.18 31.08
CA ASP A 432 -31.34 5.05 31.77
C ASP A 432 -32.24 6.27 31.52
N VAL A 433 -33.55 6.04 31.34
CA VAL A 433 -34.50 7.02 30.77
C VAL A 433 -35.20 7.85 31.86
N HIS A 434 -34.93 7.58 33.14
CA HIS A 434 -35.84 7.93 34.24
C HIS A 434 -35.26 8.73 35.43
N SER A 435 -34.08 9.35 35.34
CA SER A 435 -33.65 10.35 36.36
C SER A 435 -32.63 11.40 35.87
N PRO A 436 -32.86 12.72 36.12
CA PRO A 436 -31.87 13.79 35.95
C PRO A 436 -30.81 13.78 37.09
N PRO A 437 -29.68 14.51 36.98
CA PRO A 437 -29.31 15.51 35.96
C PRO A 437 -28.54 14.92 34.77
N PHE A 438 -29.13 15.05 33.57
CA PHE A 438 -28.56 14.56 32.33
C PHE A 438 -27.38 15.41 31.84
N HIS A 439 -26.30 14.76 31.39
CA HIS A 439 -25.27 15.36 30.55
C HIS A 439 -25.25 14.67 29.18
N ILE A 440 -25.61 15.38 28.12
CA ILE A 440 -25.43 14.89 26.75
C ILE A 440 -23.93 14.98 26.44
N ILE A 441 -23.29 13.84 26.23
CA ILE A 441 -21.87 13.78 25.96
C ILE A 441 -21.64 13.78 24.44
N LEU A 442 -21.24 14.94 23.94
CA LEU A 442 -20.93 15.16 22.53
C LEU A 442 -19.67 14.39 22.13
N VAL A 443 -19.73 13.74 20.96
CA VAL A 443 -18.62 13.06 20.26
C VAL A 443 -18.43 13.60 18.83
N SER A 444 -19.09 14.73 18.56
CA SER A 444 -19.00 15.60 17.37
C SER A 444 -18.99 17.05 17.90
N PHE A 445 -18.51 18.05 17.14
CA PHE A 445 -18.67 19.45 17.59
C PHE A 445 -20.17 19.86 17.65
N PRO A 446 -20.53 20.83 18.53
CA PRO A 446 -21.92 21.25 18.73
C PRO A 446 -22.67 21.57 17.44
N GLY A 447 -23.92 21.13 17.34
CA GLY A 447 -24.81 21.37 16.20
C GLY A 447 -24.61 20.48 14.97
N ILE A 448 -23.45 19.82 14.80
CA ILE A 448 -23.22 18.92 13.65
C ILE A 448 -24.20 17.75 13.64
N LYS A 449 -24.39 17.10 14.80
CA LYS A 449 -25.38 16.03 14.97
C LYS A 449 -26.77 16.49 14.51
N ASP A 450 -27.24 17.61 15.04
CA ASP A 450 -28.63 18.03 14.83
C ASP A 450 -28.83 18.57 13.40
N ALA A 451 -27.79 19.08 12.74
CA ALA A 451 -27.81 19.35 11.30
C ALA A 451 -28.09 18.09 10.46
N VAL A 452 -27.50 16.95 10.82
CA VAL A 452 -27.69 15.66 10.12
C VAL A 452 -28.98 14.94 10.55
N GLU A 453 -29.24 14.85 11.86
CA GLU A 453 -30.32 14.04 12.43
C GLU A 453 -31.66 14.77 12.56
N SER A 454 -31.66 16.10 12.68
CA SER A 454 -32.87 16.86 13.02
C SER A 454 -33.25 17.91 11.97
N HIS A 455 -32.29 18.67 11.44
CA HIS A 455 -32.55 19.76 10.50
C HIS A 455 -32.62 19.33 9.03
N ALA A 456 -31.87 18.29 8.64
CA ALA A 456 -31.97 17.70 7.31
C ALA A 456 -33.26 16.87 7.17
N ASP A 457 -33.97 17.07 6.07
CA ASP A 457 -35.18 16.31 5.71
C ASP A 457 -34.90 15.14 4.75
N LEU A 458 -33.68 15.06 4.23
CA LEU A 458 -33.15 13.95 3.42
C LEU A 458 -31.65 13.80 3.67
N VAL A 459 -31.18 12.58 3.92
CA VAL A 459 -29.75 12.26 4.13
C VAL A 459 -29.27 11.24 3.09
N LEU A 460 -28.36 11.65 2.22
CA LEU A 460 -27.67 10.74 1.29
C LEU A 460 -26.35 10.25 1.92
N ASN A 461 -26.37 9.05 2.48
CA ASN A 461 -25.22 8.43 3.16
C ASN A 461 -24.43 7.57 2.16
N ILE A 462 -23.27 8.06 1.73
CA ILE A 462 -22.46 7.46 0.66
C ILE A 462 -21.33 6.62 1.27
N GLY A 463 -21.34 5.30 1.03
CA GLY A 463 -20.31 4.39 1.52
C GLY A 463 -20.46 3.98 2.99
N LEU A 464 -21.71 3.76 3.42
CA LEU A 464 -22.12 3.52 4.81
C LEU A 464 -21.33 2.41 5.52
N HIS A 465 -20.84 2.64 6.74
CA HIS A 465 -20.20 1.61 7.58
C HIS A 465 -20.56 1.77 9.07
N LEU A 466 -21.56 1.01 9.51
CA LEU A 466 -22.19 1.12 10.84
C LEU A 466 -21.41 0.37 11.94
N THR A 467 -20.25 0.89 12.32
CA THR A 467 -19.44 0.34 13.44
C THR A 467 -19.54 1.22 14.68
N SER A 468 -19.25 0.66 15.86
CA SER A 468 -19.27 1.40 17.13
C SER A 468 -18.42 2.68 17.08
N SER A 469 -17.18 2.58 16.61
CA SER A 469 -16.22 3.69 16.48
C SER A 469 -16.65 4.78 15.49
N ASN A 470 -17.56 4.47 14.56
CA ASN A 470 -17.99 5.34 13.46
C ASN A 470 -19.43 5.87 13.63
N THR A 471 -20.09 5.52 14.73
CA THR A 471 -21.50 5.86 15.03
C THR A 471 -21.71 6.32 16.47
N GLY A 472 -20.65 6.78 17.15
CA GLY A 472 -20.72 7.25 18.54
C GLY A 472 -21.11 6.17 19.54
N ALA A 473 -20.60 4.94 19.35
CA ALA A 473 -21.05 3.72 20.04
C ALA A 473 -22.53 3.39 19.79
N PHE A 474 -22.93 3.34 18.51
CA PHE A 474 -24.29 3.01 18.04
C PHE A 474 -25.38 4.03 18.44
N THR A 475 -25.02 5.31 18.54
CA THR A 475 -25.93 6.39 18.95
C THR A 475 -26.42 7.28 17.80
N ARG A 476 -25.97 7.02 16.56
CA ARG A 476 -26.51 7.58 15.31
C ARG A 476 -28.02 7.36 15.20
N GLN A 477 -28.81 8.43 15.19
CA GLN A 477 -30.27 8.40 15.04
C GLN A 477 -30.75 9.12 13.77
N ILE A 478 -30.45 8.52 12.61
CA ILE A 478 -30.97 8.97 11.31
C ILE A 478 -32.11 8.03 10.92
N ALA A 479 -33.35 8.52 10.98
CA ALA A 479 -34.55 7.74 10.71
C ALA A 479 -34.66 7.30 9.25
N ASP A 480 -35.11 6.06 9.02
CA ASP A 480 -35.18 5.46 7.68
C ASP A 480 -36.04 6.28 6.73
N ASN A 481 -37.16 6.87 7.18
CA ASN A 481 -38.06 7.67 6.35
C ASN A 481 -37.43 8.93 5.70
N LYS A 482 -36.17 9.26 6.02
CA LYS A 482 -35.36 10.27 5.33
C LYS A 482 -33.97 9.80 4.90
N LEU A 483 -33.65 8.51 5.02
CA LEU A 483 -32.34 7.96 4.72
C LEU A 483 -32.28 7.34 3.32
N LEU A 484 -31.26 7.76 2.55
CA LEU A 484 -30.80 7.12 1.32
C LEU A 484 -29.42 6.54 1.59
N ALA A 485 -29.31 5.21 1.74
CA ALA A 485 -28.08 4.52 2.12
C ALA A 485 -27.45 3.79 0.93
N LEU A 486 -26.18 4.08 0.66
CA LEU A 486 -25.39 3.47 -0.41
C LEU A 486 -24.25 2.61 0.17
N HIS A 487 -24.25 1.31 -0.16
CA HIS A 487 -23.34 0.30 0.37
C HIS A 487 -22.84 -0.65 -0.75
N PRO A 488 -21.67 -1.32 -0.63
CA PRO A 488 -21.17 -2.25 -1.65
C PRO A 488 -22.09 -3.44 -1.96
N HIS A 489 -22.86 -3.90 -0.98
CA HIS A 489 -23.72 -5.08 -1.13
C HIS A 489 -25.21 -4.74 -1.34
N TYR A 490 -25.62 -3.49 -1.11
CA TYR A 490 -27.01 -3.06 -1.26
C TYR A 490 -27.13 -1.54 -1.42
N CYS A 491 -28.24 -1.11 -1.99
CA CYS A 491 -28.72 0.27 -1.81
C CYS A 491 -30.02 0.23 -1.00
N SER A 492 -30.30 1.23 -0.17
CA SER A 492 -31.57 1.35 0.53
C SER A 492 -32.16 2.74 0.43
N ILE A 493 -33.46 2.79 0.12
CA ILE A 493 -34.23 4.01 -0.13
C ILE A 493 -35.41 4.00 0.83
N PHE A 494 -35.36 4.88 1.84
CA PHE A 494 -36.40 4.98 2.85
C PHE A 494 -36.72 3.66 3.59
N GLY A 495 -35.70 2.84 3.85
CA GLY A 495 -35.83 1.50 4.46
C GLY A 495 -36.16 0.38 3.47
N GLU A 496 -36.61 0.68 2.25
CA GLU A 496 -36.71 -0.31 1.16
C GLU A 496 -35.29 -0.74 0.75
N ARG A 497 -34.99 -2.04 0.67
CA ARG A 497 -33.63 -2.57 0.44
C ARG A 497 -33.49 -3.29 -0.90
N TYR A 498 -32.41 -2.97 -1.62
CA TYR A 498 -32.05 -3.55 -2.92
C TYR A 498 -30.75 -4.36 -2.79
N GLU A 499 -30.89 -5.63 -2.40
CA GLU A 499 -29.75 -6.53 -2.21
C GLU A 499 -29.05 -6.91 -3.52
N GLY A 500 -27.73 -6.98 -3.48
CA GLY A 500 -26.87 -7.31 -4.63
C GLY A 500 -26.70 -6.17 -5.65
N ILE A 501 -27.11 -4.93 -5.31
CA ILE A 501 -26.81 -3.73 -6.08
C ILE A 501 -25.60 -3.02 -5.48
N HIS A 502 -24.50 -2.96 -6.23
CA HIS A 502 -23.30 -2.23 -5.83
C HIS A 502 -23.51 -0.72 -6.03
N PHE A 503 -23.17 0.09 -5.04
CA PHE A 503 -23.49 1.52 -5.08
C PHE A 503 -22.69 2.38 -6.07
N VAL A 504 -21.50 1.94 -6.51
CA VAL A 504 -20.63 2.74 -7.40
C VAL A 504 -21.31 3.08 -8.75
N PRO A 505 -21.88 2.12 -9.50
CA PRO A 505 -22.71 2.43 -10.67
C PRO A 505 -23.87 3.40 -10.39
N VAL A 506 -24.54 3.28 -9.23
CA VAL A 506 -25.64 4.17 -8.82
C VAL A 506 -25.11 5.59 -8.59
N LEU A 507 -23.98 5.75 -7.90
CA LEU A 507 -23.35 7.06 -7.67
C LEU A 507 -22.85 7.70 -8.96
N GLN A 508 -22.26 6.92 -9.88
CA GLN A 508 -21.78 7.41 -11.17
C GLN A 508 -22.96 7.85 -12.08
N LYS A 509 -24.06 7.08 -12.11
CA LYS A 509 -25.31 7.48 -12.77
C LYS A 509 -25.92 8.75 -12.16
N LEU A 510 -25.90 8.90 -10.83
CA LEU A 510 -26.35 10.13 -10.14
C LEU A 510 -25.49 11.34 -10.53
N VAL A 511 -24.16 11.22 -10.50
CA VAL A 511 -23.25 12.32 -10.88
C VAL A 511 -23.52 12.76 -12.33
N ALA A 512 -23.64 11.83 -13.27
CA ALA A 512 -23.91 12.15 -14.68
C ALA A 512 -25.23 12.92 -14.88
N GLU A 513 -26.30 12.55 -14.16
CA GLU A 513 -27.58 13.27 -14.23
C GLU A 513 -27.52 14.64 -13.54
N PHE A 514 -26.74 14.78 -12.45
CA PHE A 514 -26.45 16.08 -11.83
C PHE A 514 -25.56 17.00 -12.70
N GLU A 515 -24.70 16.45 -13.57
CA GLU A 515 -23.94 17.24 -14.54
C GLU A 515 -24.83 17.74 -15.69
N LYS A 516 -25.77 16.90 -16.12
CA LYS A 516 -26.72 17.18 -17.21
C LYS A 516 -27.85 18.14 -16.80
N ASN A 517 -28.42 17.98 -15.60
CA ASN A 517 -29.63 18.67 -15.14
C ASN A 517 -29.41 19.41 -13.81
N LYS A 518 -28.20 19.93 -13.58
CA LYS A 518 -27.74 20.58 -12.34
C LYS A 518 -28.77 21.50 -11.68
N ASP A 519 -29.35 22.43 -12.44
CA ASP A 519 -30.21 23.49 -11.88
C ASP A 519 -31.60 22.98 -11.44
N LYS A 520 -31.99 21.77 -11.85
CA LYS A 520 -33.19 21.08 -11.36
C LYS A 520 -32.99 20.54 -9.93
N TYR A 521 -31.79 20.05 -9.65
CA TYR A 521 -31.46 19.35 -8.40
C TYR A 521 -30.79 20.25 -7.37
N ARG A 522 -30.00 21.23 -7.80
CA ARG A 522 -29.23 22.13 -6.91
C ARG A 522 -30.17 22.91 -5.98
N LYS A 523 -30.01 22.67 -4.67
CA LYS A 523 -30.61 23.47 -3.59
C LYS A 523 -29.53 24.44 -3.09
N ARG A 524 -29.90 25.68 -2.73
CA ARG A 524 -28.92 26.65 -2.18
C ARG A 524 -28.71 26.35 -0.69
N ASN A 525 -27.45 26.26 -0.26
CA ASN A 525 -27.09 25.95 1.12
C ASN A 525 -27.75 26.92 2.13
N THR A 526 -28.30 26.37 3.21
CA THR A 526 -28.90 27.10 4.35
C THR A 526 -28.16 26.84 5.68
N VAL A 527 -27.15 25.96 5.69
CA VAL A 527 -26.33 25.64 6.87
C VAL A 527 -25.01 26.40 6.78
N THR A 528 -24.77 27.30 7.73
CA THR A 528 -23.47 27.94 7.94
C THR A 528 -22.41 26.87 8.21
N ARG A 529 -21.23 26.97 7.58
CA ARG A 529 -20.06 26.14 7.90
C ARG A 529 -19.82 26.17 9.41
N PHE A 530 -19.87 25.02 10.06
CA PHE A 530 -19.57 24.92 11.49
C PHE A 530 -18.08 25.22 11.70
N GLU A 531 -17.77 26.34 12.36
CA GLU A 531 -16.39 26.66 12.71
C GLU A 531 -15.88 25.68 13.77
N ILE A 532 -14.80 24.97 13.45
CA ILE A 532 -14.10 24.09 14.39
C ILE A 532 -13.44 24.99 15.45
N PRO A 533 -13.86 24.93 16.73
CA PRO A 533 -13.34 25.82 17.75
C PRO A 533 -11.87 25.50 18.05
N THR A 534 -11.07 26.54 18.30
CA THR A 534 -9.71 26.35 18.85
C THR A 534 -9.81 25.84 20.28
N ILE A 535 -9.46 24.57 20.50
CA ILE A 535 -9.60 23.89 21.80
C ILE A 535 -8.59 24.45 22.80
N ASP A 536 -7.35 24.63 22.38
CA ASP A 536 -6.27 25.18 23.19
C ASP A 536 -5.69 26.43 22.54
N LYS A 537 -5.68 27.52 23.31
CA LYS A 537 -5.20 28.85 22.88
C LYS A 537 -3.87 29.23 23.54
N SER A 538 -3.23 28.28 24.23
CA SER A 538 -1.92 28.46 24.86
C SER A 538 -0.86 28.77 23.80
N THR A 539 0.00 29.75 24.09
CA THR A 539 1.10 30.18 23.21
C THR A 539 2.48 29.82 23.76
N SER A 540 2.53 29.23 24.96
CA SER A 540 3.76 28.98 25.72
C SER A 540 3.55 27.87 26.76
N GLY A 541 4.64 27.23 27.19
CA GLY A 541 4.62 26.22 28.24
C GLY A 541 4.43 24.77 27.75
N PRO A 542 4.16 23.81 28.66
CA PRO A 542 4.23 22.38 28.38
C PRO A 542 3.16 21.93 27.38
N LEU A 543 3.53 21.03 26.48
CA LEU A 543 2.63 20.49 25.46
C LEU A 543 1.48 19.67 26.05
N ARG A 544 0.33 19.74 25.38
CA ARG A 544 -0.89 19.00 25.71
C ARG A 544 -1.59 18.47 24.46
N GLN A 545 -2.33 17.39 24.66
CA GLN A 545 -3.21 16.80 23.66
C GLN A 545 -4.22 17.81 23.10
N SER A 546 -4.77 18.67 23.96
CA SER A 546 -5.65 19.79 23.58
C SER A 546 -5.07 20.71 22.50
N TYR A 547 -3.74 20.84 22.44
CA TYR A 547 -3.02 21.71 21.52
C TYR A 547 -2.50 20.99 20.26
N ILE A 548 -1.83 19.84 20.43
CA ILE A 548 -1.02 19.24 19.37
C ILE A 548 -1.83 18.77 18.16
N TRP A 549 -3.05 18.24 18.35
CA TRP A 549 -3.81 17.66 17.24
C TRP A 549 -4.24 18.73 16.23
N GLN A 550 -4.81 19.83 16.72
CA GLN A 550 -5.15 20.97 15.87
C GLN A 550 -3.90 21.61 15.25
N ARG A 551 -2.72 21.52 15.91
CA ARG A 551 -1.46 22.02 15.33
C ARG A 551 -0.89 21.13 14.23
N ILE A 552 -1.03 19.80 14.36
CA ILE A 552 -0.68 18.82 13.31
C ILE A 552 -1.62 19.00 12.10
N GLY A 553 -2.92 19.24 12.31
CA GLY A 553 -3.85 19.63 11.23
C GLY A 553 -3.35 20.86 10.46
N ARG A 554 -3.00 21.94 11.17
CA ARG A 554 -2.39 23.16 10.59
C ARG A 554 -1.01 22.96 9.94
N PHE A 555 -0.34 21.83 10.16
CA PHE A 555 0.90 21.47 9.45
C PHE A 555 0.64 20.78 8.10
N THR A 556 -0.56 20.22 7.88
CA THR A 556 -0.91 19.56 6.62
C THR A 556 -0.95 20.54 5.44
N LYS A 557 -0.68 20.02 4.24
CA LYS A 557 -0.70 20.70 2.95
C LYS A 557 -1.60 19.95 1.99
N ALA A 558 -1.91 20.59 0.86
CA ALA A 558 -2.67 19.93 -0.19
C ALA A 558 -1.96 18.66 -0.70
N ASP A 559 -2.77 17.66 -1.03
CA ASP A 559 -2.35 16.33 -1.50
C ASP A 559 -1.52 15.49 -0.48
N ASP A 560 -1.36 15.93 0.79
CA ASP A 560 -0.72 15.11 1.82
C ASP A 560 -1.53 13.84 2.13
N ILE A 561 -0.84 12.76 2.48
CA ILE A 561 -1.42 11.50 2.95
C ILE A 561 -1.06 11.35 4.44
N VAL A 562 -2.06 11.26 5.31
CA VAL A 562 -1.89 11.25 6.78
C VAL A 562 -2.41 9.94 7.35
N PHE A 563 -1.51 9.12 7.90
CA PHE A 563 -1.83 7.91 8.65
C PHE A 563 -1.85 8.23 10.15
N VAL A 564 -2.96 7.92 10.82
CA VAL A 564 -3.18 8.20 12.25
C VAL A 564 -3.43 6.89 13.00
N GLU A 565 -2.68 6.69 14.08
CA GLU A 565 -2.70 5.45 14.84
C GLU A 565 -3.85 5.37 15.86
N VAL A 566 -4.23 4.12 16.15
CA VAL A 566 -5.07 3.72 17.26
C VAL A 566 -4.48 4.22 18.59
N GLY A 567 -5.35 4.62 19.52
CA GLY A 567 -4.98 5.20 20.81
C GLY A 567 -5.47 6.63 20.95
N THR A 568 -4.68 7.50 21.57
CA THR A 568 -5.10 8.90 21.79
C THR A 568 -5.20 9.71 20.50
N ALA A 569 -4.37 9.43 19.49
CA ALA A 569 -4.41 10.11 18.20
C ALA A 569 -5.75 9.90 17.45
N GLN A 570 -6.32 8.70 17.55
CA GLN A 570 -7.66 8.35 17.04
C GLN A 570 -8.79 9.26 17.57
N PHE A 571 -8.68 9.75 18.82
CA PHE A 571 -9.68 10.64 19.43
C PHE A 571 -9.32 12.13 19.29
N GLY A 572 -8.06 12.46 19.03
CA GLY A 572 -7.57 13.83 18.92
C GLY A 572 -7.53 14.39 17.49
N MET A 573 -7.05 13.60 16.52
CA MET A 573 -6.97 14.02 15.12
C MET A 573 -8.33 14.29 14.41
N PRO A 574 -9.49 13.77 14.85
CA PRO A 574 -10.78 14.26 14.36
C PRO A 574 -10.97 15.77 14.56
N ASP A 575 -10.51 16.35 15.67
CA ASP A 575 -10.60 17.79 15.99
C ASP A 575 -9.70 18.66 15.10
N ALA A 576 -8.78 18.05 14.34
CA ALA A 576 -7.81 18.72 13.51
C ALA A 576 -8.39 19.03 12.12
N SER A 577 -8.50 20.32 11.77
CA SER A 577 -8.83 20.75 10.40
C SER A 577 -7.70 20.41 9.44
N LEU A 578 -8.03 19.79 8.31
CA LEU A 578 -7.07 19.40 7.27
C LEU A 578 -7.02 20.41 6.11
N ALA A 579 -5.91 20.41 5.37
CA ALA A 579 -5.80 21.09 4.08
C ALA A 579 -6.65 20.41 2.99
N SER A 580 -6.83 21.09 1.84
CA SER A 580 -7.59 20.56 0.71
C SER A 580 -6.98 19.27 0.15
N ASN A 581 -7.82 18.33 -0.28
CA ASN A 581 -7.42 17.04 -0.85
C ASN A 581 -6.51 16.15 0.03
N VAL A 582 -6.39 16.39 1.34
CA VAL A 582 -5.65 15.49 2.24
C VAL A 582 -6.33 14.12 2.31
N GLN A 583 -5.59 13.05 2.05
CA GLN A 583 -6.06 11.69 2.31
C GLN A 583 -5.78 11.33 3.77
N TYR A 584 -6.83 11.20 4.57
CA TYR A 584 -6.76 10.78 5.97
C TYR A 584 -7.04 9.28 6.10
N GLU A 585 -6.14 8.53 6.72
CA GLU A 585 -6.30 7.10 7.01
C GLU A 585 -6.01 6.75 8.47
N THR A 586 -6.83 5.84 9.00
CA THR A 586 -6.79 5.34 10.37
C THR A 586 -7.49 3.97 10.39
N GLN A 587 -7.24 3.13 11.40
CA GLN A 587 -7.81 1.79 11.51
C GLN A 587 -8.63 1.58 12.80
N ILE A 588 -9.59 2.48 13.07
CA ILE A 588 -10.30 2.55 14.37
C ILE A 588 -11.46 1.57 14.54
N TYR A 589 -11.74 0.71 13.55
CA TYR A 589 -12.69 -0.39 13.72
C TYR A 589 -11.98 -1.70 14.05
N TRP A 590 -10.92 -2.07 13.31
CA TRP A 590 -10.10 -3.23 13.69
C TRP A 590 -9.20 -2.94 14.91
N SER A 591 -8.78 -1.69 15.08
CA SER A 591 -8.13 -1.17 16.28
C SER A 591 -6.80 -1.85 16.66
N SER A 592 -6.05 -2.36 15.68
CA SER A 592 -4.76 -3.03 15.92
C SER A 592 -3.60 -2.04 15.99
N ILE A 593 -3.12 -1.74 17.20
CA ILE A 593 -1.95 -0.86 17.41
C ILE A 593 -0.72 -1.32 16.62
N GLY A 594 0.04 -0.36 16.10
CA GLY A 594 1.23 -0.59 15.27
C GLY A 594 0.92 -0.79 13.78
N TYR A 595 -0.36 -0.92 13.40
CA TYR A 595 -0.80 -0.96 12.00
C TYR A 595 -0.18 0.16 11.16
N THR A 596 -0.17 1.39 11.65
CA THR A 596 0.15 2.56 10.81
C THR A 596 1.60 2.64 10.36
N VAL A 597 2.54 2.02 11.08
CA VAL A 597 3.95 1.95 10.64
C VAL A 597 4.08 1.04 9.42
N GLY A 598 3.37 -0.09 9.40
CA GLY A 598 3.27 -0.95 8.21
C GLY A 598 2.44 -0.29 7.10
N GLY A 599 1.27 0.27 7.43
CA GLY A 599 0.40 0.96 6.48
C GLY A 599 1.10 2.13 5.76
N THR A 600 1.93 2.88 6.48
CA THR A 600 2.74 3.97 5.92
C THR A 600 3.77 3.49 4.90
N LEU A 601 4.37 2.29 5.06
CA LEU A 601 5.22 1.70 4.02
C LEU A 601 4.44 1.50 2.71
N GLY A 602 3.23 0.95 2.81
CA GLY A 602 2.34 0.77 1.66
C GLY A 602 1.94 2.09 1.01
N ALA A 603 1.56 3.07 1.82
CA ALA A 603 1.24 4.42 1.37
C ALA A 603 2.40 5.10 0.64
N LEU A 604 3.63 4.95 1.14
CA LEU A 604 4.85 5.49 0.53
C LEU A 604 5.13 4.88 -0.85
N VAL A 605 4.93 3.57 -1.02
CA VAL A 605 5.04 2.89 -2.32
C VAL A 605 3.96 3.39 -3.28
N ALA A 606 2.69 3.37 -2.86
CA ALA A 606 1.56 3.81 -3.68
C ALA A 606 1.63 5.30 -4.08
N ALA A 607 2.10 6.17 -3.17
CA ALA A 607 2.32 7.58 -3.43
C ALA A 607 3.43 7.81 -4.46
N ARG A 608 4.54 7.05 -4.38
CA ARG A 608 5.62 7.09 -5.37
C ARG A 608 5.14 6.64 -6.75
N GLU A 609 4.33 5.57 -6.82
CA GLU A 609 3.74 5.10 -8.09
C GLU A 609 2.73 6.08 -8.70
N LYS A 610 1.85 6.67 -7.89
CA LYS A 610 0.85 7.66 -8.35
C LYS A 610 1.47 9.03 -8.65
N GLY A 611 2.77 9.23 -8.41
CA GLY A 611 3.44 10.52 -8.59
C GLY A 611 2.89 11.60 -7.65
N ASN A 612 2.51 11.23 -6.42
CA ASN A 612 1.87 12.14 -5.48
C ASN A 612 2.77 13.34 -5.15
N LYS A 613 2.16 14.53 -5.06
CA LYS A 613 2.88 15.79 -4.81
C LYS A 613 2.95 16.16 -3.33
N GLY A 614 1.98 15.73 -2.54
CA GLY A 614 1.99 15.90 -1.09
C GLY A 614 2.82 14.84 -0.38
N ARG A 615 3.10 15.12 0.89
CA ARG A 615 3.96 14.33 1.77
C ARG A 615 3.19 13.15 2.35
N VAL A 616 3.91 12.12 2.80
CA VAL A 616 3.32 11.09 3.68
C VAL A 616 3.68 11.42 5.13
N ILE A 617 2.65 11.50 5.98
CA ILE A 617 2.74 11.86 7.39
C ILE A 617 2.21 10.70 8.22
N LEU A 618 2.98 10.28 9.23
CA LEU A 618 2.61 9.26 10.20
C LEU A 618 2.43 9.92 11.57
N VAL A 619 1.28 9.70 12.22
CA VAL A 619 0.99 10.14 13.59
C VAL A 619 0.80 8.90 14.46
N VAL A 620 1.78 8.60 15.31
CA VAL A 620 1.90 7.30 16.01
C VAL A 620 2.24 7.51 17.49
N GLY A 621 1.67 6.69 18.38
CA GLY A 621 2.02 6.70 19.81
C GLY A 621 3.26 5.85 20.12
N ASP A 622 3.96 6.18 21.21
CA ASP A 622 5.16 5.46 21.67
C ASP A 622 4.98 3.94 21.79
N GLY A 623 3.94 3.47 22.49
CA GLY A 623 3.63 2.05 22.64
C GLY A 623 3.26 1.36 21.32
N SER A 624 2.45 2.02 20.50
CA SER A 624 2.06 1.51 19.17
C SER A 624 3.26 1.37 18.24
N LEU A 625 4.24 2.29 18.33
CA LEU A 625 5.48 2.19 17.56
C LEU A 625 6.28 0.93 17.95
N GLN A 626 6.31 0.53 19.23
CA GLN A 626 7.13 -0.61 19.69
C GLN A 626 6.75 -1.94 19.03
N MET A 627 5.51 -2.09 18.55
CA MET A 627 5.03 -3.29 17.87
C MET A 627 5.64 -3.51 16.47
N THR A 628 5.96 -2.43 15.75
CA THR A 628 6.21 -2.47 14.30
C THR A 628 7.35 -1.57 13.80
N VAL A 629 8.08 -0.91 14.71
CA VAL A 629 9.20 0.02 14.47
C VAL A 629 10.22 -0.45 13.42
N GLN A 630 10.42 -1.75 13.26
CA GLN A 630 11.37 -2.35 12.33
C GLN A 630 11.14 -1.97 10.85
N GLU A 631 9.93 -1.58 10.42
CA GLU A 631 9.74 -1.07 9.04
C GLU A 631 10.34 0.31 8.79
N ILE A 632 10.75 1.06 9.82
CA ILE A 632 11.57 2.28 9.64
C ILE A 632 12.87 1.93 8.88
N SER A 633 13.42 0.73 9.07
CA SER A 633 14.52 0.18 8.26
C SER A 633 14.15 0.05 6.79
N THR A 634 12.94 -0.43 6.49
CA THR A 634 12.41 -0.57 5.13
C THR A 634 12.14 0.78 4.49
N TYR A 635 11.74 1.81 5.26
CA TYR A 635 11.60 3.19 4.77
C TYR A 635 12.96 3.72 4.29
N ILE A 636 13.98 3.62 5.15
CA ILE A 636 15.35 4.09 4.89
C ILE A 636 15.93 3.35 3.67
N ARG A 637 15.89 2.02 3.67
CA ARG A 637 16.39 1.16 2.57
C ARG A 637 15.87 1.57 1.19
N ASN A 638 14.61 2.00 1.11
CA ASN A 638 13.94 2.35 -0.14
C ASN A 638 13.98 3.86 -0.46
N GLY A 639 14.70 4.66 0.33
CA GLY A 639 14.82 6.11 0.15
C GLY A 639 13.47 6.84 0.27
N PHE A 640 12.62 6.39 1.19
CA PHE A 640 11.35 7.05 1.48
C PHE A 640 11.53 8.17 2.53
N THR A 641 10.73 9.23 2.43
CA THR A 641 10.91 10.47 3.19
C THR A 641 9.66 10.93 3.98
N PRO A 642 9.03 10.04 4.78
CA PRO A 642 7.87 10.43 5.58
C PRO A 642 8.25 11.38 6.72
N THR A 643 7.28 12.19 7.14
CA THR A 643 7.32 12.93 8.40
C THR A 643 6.59 12.13 9.48
N ILE A 644 7.29 11.77 10.55
CA ILE A 644 6.75 10.99 11.67
C ILE A 644 6.55 11.90 12.88
N PHE A 645 5.31 12.07 13.32
CA PHE A 645 4.97 12.65 14.62
C PHE A 645 4.79 11.52 15.62
N LEU A 646 5.77 11.36 16.50
CA LEU A 646 5.78 10.37 17.56
C LEU A 646 5.26 11.00 18.85
N ILE A 647 4.15 10.52 19.36
CA ILE A 647 3.53 11.03 20.59
C ILE A 647 4.05 10.19 21.76
N ASN A 648 4.93 10.79 22.56
CA ASN A 648 5.49 10.17 23.76
C ASN A 648 4.67 10.63 24.97
N ASN A 649 3.97 9.67 25.59
CA ASN A 649 3.16 9.85 26.80
C ASN A 649 3.40 8.70 27.80
N ASP A 650 4.61 8.16 27.78
CA ASP A 650 5.13 7.18 28.76
C ASP A 650 4.39 5.82 28.71
N GLY A 651 3.63 5.51 27.65
CA GLY A 651 2.94 4.21 27.47
C GLY A 651 1.46 4.29 27.08
N TYR A 652 0.69 3.25 27.41
CA TYR A 652 -0.69 3.07 26.91
C TYR A 652 -1.73 3.96 27.59
N THR A 653 -1.62 5.29 27.40
CA THR A 653 -2.49 6.29 28.03
C THR A 653 -3.98 6.15 27.70
N ILE A 654 -4.34 5.55 26.56
CA ILE A 654 -5.74 5.16 26.29
C ILE A 654 -6.26 4.13 27.30
N GLU A 655 -5.48 3.07 27.55
CA GLU A 655 -5.85 2.03 28.51
C GLU A 655 -5.81 2.56 29.94
N ARG A 656 -4.85 3.43 30.28
CA ARG A 656 -4.79 4.12 31.58
C ARG A 656 -6.06 4.91 31.90
N GLU A 657 -6.63 5.58 30.90
CA GLU A 657 -7.90 6.30 31.03
C GLU A 657 -9.04 5.31 31.28
N ILE A 658 -9.13 4.24 30.47
CA ILE A 658 -10.15 3.19 30.56
C ILE A 658 -10.10 2.49 31.94
N HIS A 659 -8.96 1.89 32.28
CA HIS A 659 -8.78 1.08 33.48
C HIS A 659 -7.29 0.98 33.92
N GLY A 660 -7.03 1.18 35.21
CA GLY A 660 -5.71 0.97 35.81
C GLY A 660 -4.65 2.01 35.43
N PRO A 661 -4.84 3.32 35.73
CA PRO A 661 -3.91 4.38 35.33
C PRO A 661 -2.47 4.21 35.85
N GLU A 662 -2.30 3.50 36.97
CA GLU A 662 -1.03 3.21 37.64
C GLU A 662 -0.60 1.73 37.49
N GLN A 663 -1.28 0.95 36.66
CA GLN A 663 -1.04 -0.50 36.54
C GLN A 663 0.05 -0.82 35.51
N GLN A 664 0.99 -1.69 35.89
CA GLN A 664 2.20 -1.99 35.12
C GLN A 664 1.96 -2.51 33.70
N TYR A 665 0.81 -3.15 33.41
CA TYR A 665 0.48 -3.60 32.05
C TYR A 665 0.20 -2.45 31.07
N ASN A 666 -0.01 -1.23 31.57
CA ASN A 666 -0.15 -0.02 30.76
C ASN A 666 1.20 0.68 30.48
N ASP A 667 2.31 0.16 31.02
CA ASP A 667 3.64 0.75 30.93
C ASP A 667 4.50 0.01 29.88
N ILE A 668 5.37 0.75 29.19
CA ILE A 668 6.16 0.25 28.04
C ILE A 668 7.67 0.33 28.31
N CYS A 669 8.50 -0.07 27.35
CA CYS A 669 9.95 0.15 27.45
C CYS A 669 10.28 1.62 27.15
N THR A 670 10.20 2.49 28.15
CA THR A 670 10.40 3.95 28.03
C THR A 670 11.88 4.36 27.89
N SER A 671 12.81 3.39 27.92
CA SER A 671 14.25 3.59 27.67
C SER A 671 14.62 3.64 26.18
N TRP A 672 13.64 3.71 25.27
CA TRP A 672 13.87 3.83 23.83
C TRP A 672 14.31 5.25 23.46
N ASP A 673 15.52 5.38 22.91
CA ASP A 673 16.04 6.63 22.37
C ASP A 673 15.53 6.84 20.94
N HIS A 674 14.33 7.41 20.82
CA HIS A 674 13.69 7.67 19.52
C HIS A 674 14.48 8.66 18.66
N MET A 675 15.26 9.55 19.26
CA MET A 675 16.16 10.45 18.53
C MET A 675 17.24 9.67 17.76
N LYS A 676 17.76 8.57 18.33
CA LYS A 676 18.71 7.66 17.66
C LYS A 676 18.06 6.63 16.74
N MET A 677 16.73 6.47 16.73
CA MET A 677 16.00 5.46 15.94
C MET A 677 16.40 5.47 14.46
N LEU A 678 16.39 6.63 13.81
CA LEU A 678 16.70 6.75 12.38
C LEU A 678 18.17 6.43 12.07
N GLU A 679 19.10 6.79 12.97
CA GLU A 679 20.52 6.46 12.82
C GLU A 679 20.80 4.97 13.01
N PHE A 680 20.13 4.34 13.97
CA PHE A 680 20.23 2.91 14.28
C PHE A 680 19.82 2.05 13.07
N PHE A 681 18.70 2.38 12.44
CA PHE A 681 18.24 1.74 11.19
C PHE A 681 18.99 2.20 9.93
N GLY A 682 20.09 2.95 10.05
CA GLY A 682 21.03 3.22 8.96
C GLY A 682 20.89 4.57 8.25
N GLY A 683 20.02 5.48 8.71
CA GLY A 683 19.83 6.83 8.12
C GLY A 683 21.08 7.72 8.09
N ARG A 684 22.14 7.33 8.84
CA ARG A 684 23.48 7.93 8.85
C ARG A 684 24.44 7.44 7.76
N GLN A 685 24.04 6.47 6.91
CA GLN A 685 24.92 5.95 5.86
C GLN A 685 25.04 6.93 4.68
N LYS A 686 26.22 6.96 4.02
CA LYS A 686 26.46 7.82 2.85
C LYS A 686 25.43 7.56 1.75
N GLY A 687 24.65 8.58 1.41
CA GLY A 687 23.59 8.52 0.40
C GLY A 687 22.18 8.60 0.98
N PHE A 688 22.00 8.31 2.27
CA PHE A 688 20.78 8.59 3.00
C PHE A 688 20.92 9.85 3.85
N GLN A 689 19.79 10.49 4.13
CA GLN A 689 19.68 11.58 5.09
C GLN A 689 18.49 11.30 6.00
N SER A 690 18.62 11.63 7.27
CA SER A 690 17.55 11.54 8.25
C SER A 690 17.60 12.73 9.20
N ARG A 691 16.46 13.09 9.82
CA ARG A 691 16.39 14.15 10.82
C ARG A 691 15.56 13.72 12.03
N SER A 692 16.11 13.84 13.23
CA SER A 692 15.38 13.67 14.48
C SER A 692 15.29 15.01 15.22
N VAL A 693 14.09 15.35 15.70
CA VAL A 693 13.83 16.50 16.58
C VAL A 693 12.86 16.09 17.69
N GLN A 694 12.84 16.83 18.80
CA GLN A 694 11.90 16.62 19.91
C GLN A 694 11.31 17.96 20.37
N ALA A 695 10.11 17.92 20.95
CA ALA A 695 9.47 19.05 21.62
C ALA A 695 8.80 18.61 22.92
N ARG A 696 8.95 19.44 23.94
CA ARG A 696 8.33 19.34 25.29
C ARG A 696 7.48 20.57 25.59
N THR A 697 7.76 21.71 24.95
CA THR A 697 6.99 22.95 25.07
C THR A 697 6.36 23.39 23.73
N ILE A 698 5.36 24.27 23.81
CA ILE A 698 4.67 24.85 22.66
C ILE A 698 5.64 25.63 21.77
N GLU A 699 6.57 26.35 22.36
CA GLU A 699 7.60 27.14 21.67
C GLU A 699 8.55 26.25 20.84
N GLU A 700 8.99 25.12 21.40
CA GLU A 700 9.82 24.13 20.70
C GLU A 700 9.05 23.50 19.53
N LEU A 701 7.77 23.14 19.75
CA LEU A 701 6.93 22.54 18.72
C LEU A 701 6.63 23.52 17.58
N GLU A 702 6.33 24.78 17.88
CA GLU A 702 6.10 25.81 16.85
C GLU A 702 7.39 26.14 16.09
N ALA A 703 8.56 26.16 16.73
CA ALA A 703 9.84 26.32 16.04
C ALA A 703 10.09 25.18 15.02
N ILE A 704 9.82 23.92 15.39
CA ILE A 704 9.89 22.77 14.47
C ILE A 704 8.83 22.86 13.37
N MET A 705 7.58 23.19 13.74
CA MET A 705 6.43 23.22 12.83
C MET A 705 6.34 24.48 11.96
N THR A 706 7.31 25.41 12.07
CA THR A 706 7.50 26.57 11.18
C THR A 706 8.83 26.54 10.42
N ASP A 707 9.77 25.66 10.77
CA ASP A 707 11.03 25.47 10.03
C ASP A 707 10.77 24.97 8.60
N SER A 708 11.23 25.75 7.63
CA SER A 708 11.18 25.44 6.20
C SER A 708 11.77 24.07 5.82
N GLU A 709 12.87 23.64 6.45
CA GLU A 709 13.51 22.36 6.12
C GLU A 709 12.72 21.17 6.71
N PHE A 710 12.08 21.33 7.88
CA PHE A 710 11.18 20.31 8.42
C PHE A 710 9.87 20.26 7.61
N ILE A 711 9.30 21.41 7.25
CA ILE A 711 8.08 21.52 6.43
C ILE A 711 8.24 20.86 5.04
N LYS A 712 9.47 20.79 4.51
CA LYS A 712 9.83 20.28 3.18
C LYS A 712 9.77 18.75 3.05
N SER A 713 10.10 17.99 4.09
CA SER A 713 10.08 16.51 4.11
C SER A 713 10.88 15.83 2.97
N ASP A 714 12.02 16.42 2.58
CA ASP A 714 12.92 15.87 1.54
C ASP A 714 13.84 14.73 2.03
N ARG A 715 13.69 14.34 3.30
CA ARG A 715 14.39 13.24 3.99
C ARG A 715 13.46 12.60 5.02
N ILE A 716 13.72 11.36 5.43
CA ILE A 716 12.95 10.74 6.52
C ILE A 716 13.19 11.52 7.81
N GLN A 717 12.12 11.84 8.53
CA GLN A 717 12.24 12.64 9.74
C GLN A 717 11.24 12.27 10.83
N VAL A 718 11.66 12.41 12.08
CA VAL A 718 10.85 12.18 13.28
C VAL A 718 10.83 13.44 14.16
N CYS A 719 9.65 13.78 14.65
CA CYS A 719 9.41 14.76 15.69
C CYS A 719 8.77 14.05 16.89
N GLU A 720 9.54 13.90 17.97
CA GLU A 720 9.06 13.32 19.24
C GLU A 720 8.38 14.40 20.09
N ILE A 721 7.09 14.24 20.33
CA ILE A 721 6.20 15.19 21.00
C ILE A 721 5.87 14.62 22.37
N PHE A 722 6.47 15.19 23.42
CA PHE A 722 6.25 14.76 24.80
C PHE A 722 5.00 15.44 25.38
N VAL A 723 4.04 14.65 25.87
CA VAL A 723 2.86 15.14 26.62
C VAL A 723 2.68 14.36 27.93
N PRO A 724 1.95 14.89 28.94
CA PRO A 724 1.84 14.22 30.23
C PRO A 724 1.14 12.85 30.16
N ARG A 725 1.62 11.89 30.96
CA ARG A 725 1.19 10.46 31.01
C ARG A 725 -0.33 10.22 31.09
N LEU A 726 -1.10 11.14 31.66
CA LEU A 726 -2.57 11.05 31.84
C LEU A 726 -3.35 12.18 31.13
N ASP A 727 -2.69 12.89 30.21
CA ASP A 727 -3.31 13.87 29.33
C ASP A 727 -3.91 13.16 28.11
N VAL A 728 -5.17 13.46 27.78
CA VAL A 728 -5.97 12.78 26.74
C VAL A 728 -6.84 13.78 25.98
N PRO A 729 -7.34 13.44 24.78
CA PRO A 729 -8.34 14.26 24.10
C PRO A 729 -9.64 14.26 24.90
N TRP A 730 -10.36 15.39 24.90
CA TRP A 730 -11.62 15.55 25.61
C TRP A 730 -12.66 14.47 25.24
N VAL A 731 -12.72 14.09 23.95
CA VAL A 731 -13.61 13.01 23.44
C VAL A 731 -13.35 11.67 24.13
N LEU A 732 -12.09 11.31 24.39
CA LEU A 732 -11.73 10.03 25.02
C LEU A 732 -12.18 9.99 26.48
N ARG A 733 -11.87 11.04 27.26
CA ARG A 733 -12.31 11.15 28.67
C ARG A 733 -13.83 11.08 28.77
N ASN A 734 -14.53 11.89 27.98
CA ASN A 734 -15.98 11.86 27.80
C ASN A 734 -16.53 10.44 27.50
N GLN A 735 -15.90 9.72 26.56
CA GLN A 735 -16.28 8.35 26.18
C GLN A 735 -16.06 7.33 27.31
N VAL A 736 -15.02 7.51 28.12
CA VAL A 736 -14.69 6.61 29.22
C VAL A 736 -15.55 6.89 30.45
N ASP A 737 -15.78 8.15 30.81
CA ASP A 737 -16.64 8.53 31.94
C ASP A 737 -18.08 8.07 31.71
N ALA A 738 -18.59 8.24 30.49
CA ALA A 738 -19.88 7.68 30.05
C ALA A 738 -19.91 6.14 30.02
N HIS A 739 -18.76 5.45 30.03
CA HIS A 739 -18.72 3.99 30.17
C HIS A 739 -18.79 3.59 31.65
N LYS A 740 -17.99 4.26 32.48
CA LYS A 740 -17.92 4.05 33.94
C LYS A 740 -19.28 4.34 34.60
N ALA A 741 -19.97 5.40 34.19
CA ALA A 741 -21.34 5.72 34.62
C ALA A 741 -22.32 4.56 34.32
N ARG A 742 -22.39 4.12 33.06
CA ARG A 742 -23.26 3.01 32.63
C ARG A 742 -22.97 1.70 33.37
N VAL A 743 -21.69 1.35 33.56
CA VAL A 743 -21.30 0.12 34.29
C VAL A 743 -21.72 0.22 35.76
N LYS A 744 -21.56 1.39 36.40
CA LYS A 744 -22.03 1.64 37.76
C LYS A 744 -23.56 1.52 37.87
N ALA A 745 -24.31 2.11 36.94
CA ALA A 745 -25.77 2.01 36.91
C ALA A 745 -26.24 0.55 36.76
N ALA A 746 -25.65 -0.21 35.84
CA ALA A 746 -25.96 -1.64 35.67
C ALA A 746 -25.64 -2.46 36.93
N ALA A 747 -24.52 -2.19 37.61
CA ALA A 747 -24.17 -2.83 38.88
C ALA A 747 -25.13 -2.45 40.03
N GLU A 748 -25.60 -1.21 40.09
CA GLU A 748 -26.61 -0.77 41.06
C GLU A 748 -27.98 -1.40 40.81
N VAL A 749 -28.38 -1.60 39.54
CA VAL A 749 -29.59 -2.37 39.19
C VAL A 749 -29.42 -3.84 39.60
N GLN A 750 -28.33 -4.49 39.21
CA GLN A 750 -28.05 -5.90 39.56
C GLN A 750 -28.01 -6.11 41.08
N LYS A 751 -27.43 -5.16 41.82
CA LYS A 751 -27.46 -5.16 43.29
C LYS A 751 -28.88 -5.05 43.85
N LYS A 752 -29.70 -4.11 43.35
CA LYS A 752 -31.11 -3.98 43.77
C LYS A 752 -31.94 -5.24 43.45
N THR A 753 -31.69 -5.89 42.31
CA THR A 753 -32.30 -7.18 41.97
C THR A 753 -31.89 -8.27 42.96
N TRP A 754 -30.60 -8.35 43.31
CA TRP A 754 -30.09 -9.31 44.29
C TRP A 754 -30.66 -9.08 45.70
N GLU A 755 -30.64 -7.83 46.18
CA GLU A 755 -31.24 -7.45 47.46
C GLU A 755 -32.75 -7.73 47.49
N GLY A 756 -33.46 -7.49 46.38
CA GLY A 756 -34.86 -7.86 46.21
C GLY A 756 -35.12 -9.37 46.25
N MET A 757 -34.27 -10.19 45.60
CA MET A 757 -34.39 -11.66 45.65
C MET A 757 -34.12 -12.21 47.06
N VAL A 758 -33.16 -11.65 47.78
CA VAL A 758 -32.89 -12.00 49.19
C VAL A 758 -34.06 -11.61 50.09
N LEU A 759 -34.61 -10.40 49.95
CA LEU A 759 -35.78 -9.94 50.71
C LEU A 759 -37.08 -10.71 50.36
N ALA A 760 -37.21 -11.23 49.14
CA ALA A 760 -38.32 -12.07 48.71
C ALA A 760 -38.20 -13.54 49.18
N GLY A 761 -37.12 -13.91 49.88
CA GLY A 761 -36.90 -15.29 50.34
C GLY A 761 -36.58 -16.28 49.23
N ALA A 762 -36.11 -15.82 48.07
CA ALA A 762 -35.81 -16.68 46.91
C ALA A 762 -34.54 -17.54 47.06
N PHE A 763 -33.90 -17.52 48.24
CA PHE A 763 -32.76 -18.35 48.62
C PHE A 763 -33.04 -19.07 49.95
N THR A 764 -33.69 -20.23 49.84
CA THR A 764 -33.86 -21.25 50.90
C THR A 764 -33.53 -22.61 50.34
#